data_AF-A0A7I7MAP7-F1
#
_entry.id   AF-A0A7I7MAP7-F1
#
_cell.length_a   1.000
_cell.length_b   1.000
_cell.length_c   1.000
_cell.angle_alpha   90.00
_cell.angle_beta   90.00
_cell.angle_gamma   90.00
#
_symmetry.space_group_name_H-M   'P 1'
#
loop_
_entity.id
_entity.type
_entity.pdbx_description
1 polymer ?
#
loop_
_entity_poly.entity_id
_entity_poly.type
_entity_poly.pdbx_seq_one_letter_code
_entity_poly.pdbx_strand_id
1 'polypeptide(L)'
;MGAARYVGRVGGLAIALGVGTAILTGQGLAYADDTDASPSASSSAETGPPASSTHGDTVTLDKRPVGKHRTTDGTTPADTVEGIVDRVAGERENADIERSESTDTDDADTEGSENADTEGADTEGNESADAEGADTEGNESADADSAPSRSSERRKHNGVTDERESTPPQQDSQLSTEAPDTIAVADPSAQQSSALSWLKSSQVVAGREAREVEAAPTTGSSLWTPPGALATDDSEVVAPTPPSTTLVGDLLASVNQVLNPDSSNDGTAPVGGSLSDLLLLAGARREMAQVQTLAIPPYSVEVAAGVIGGCVVGTTCTTPDGSTYTVIDDPSKGGKLTLDATTGAFRFLPYTAEQSTKGPSGVETFSVLVAQNTTFTTFVTGLPIIGATLIAPIIQILQQAHIFSGLIGTAERRQIDIDITALRGVAETPVAYTTFVTSWDKTQISVNFFPALATGAPDDGVPGAETIFNGPGLAQAGATDPNDPFVKAFRAFGYNVVTWDPRGEFASGGVLQLDSPQYEGQDVQQLISWVATQDGVELDDAATKDPRMGMVGVSYGGGIQLVTAASDPRVDAIAPGWAWNTLPDSLYPHNAFRTSYSALLLLGLVQTGARINPMIYGGILTGATLGILTPAQIQLLQNSGPGQTVRNINVPTLLFQGTVDVLFPLQQSILNMGYLAANPNVKLLWFCGGHGTCLPDQGNGDADSVWTLTETVKWMQHYVKDLGPADPNAFEWTDQNGDRWTSTVRPTADEFYDAESKVLPTLWNTGKTLPIIPIIGGSGPSPDVDLPYSLGDGSVATNAVSIDLNNPASGEANVVGAPHVVINYSGLGTSRHIYAQVVDKSTGLVVGNIVSPIPVTLNGRDQTVEIDLEDIAYTMTPHSELELQIFTTATPFLNLTQFGFVHIDSVEVSLPTTSKGSNQGPNPLPIAV
;
A
#
# COMPACT_ATOMS: atom_id res chain seq x y z
N MET A 1 -22.70 20.77 23.30
CA MET A 1 -23.36 19.44 23.26
C MET A 1 -23.41 18.92 21.82
N GLY A 2 -22.28 18.45 21.27
CA GLY A 2 -22.20 18.01 19.85
C GLY A 2 -22.05 16.49 19.65
N ALA A 3 -21.15 15.86 20.42
CA ALA A 3 -20.70 14.47 20.22
C ALA A 3 -21.83 13.42 20.13
N ALA A 4 -22.94 13.60 20.86
CA ALA A 4 -24.06 12.65 20.85
C ALA A 4 -24.69 12.41 19.45
N ARG A 5 -24.57 13.36 18.51
CA ARG A 5 -25.01 13.17 17.12
C ARG A 5 -24.09 12.29 16.27
N TYR A 6 -22.83 12.12 16.68
CA TYR A 6 -21.84 11.31 15.96
C TYR A 6 -21.79 9.89 16.52
N VAL A 7 -21.78 9.73 17.85
CA VAL A 7 -21.84 8.41 18.52
C VAL A 7 -23.05 7.60 18.05
N GLY A 8 -24.23 8.22 17.95
CA GLY A 8 -25.44 7.57 17.43
C GLY A 8 -25.39 7.19 15.94
N ARG A 9 -24.52 7.81 15.15
CA ARG A 9 -24.30 7.45 13.73
C ARG A 9 -23.30 6.32 13.58
N VAL A 10 -22.17 6.37 14.30
CA VAL A 10 -21.15 5.31 14.31
C VAL A 10 -21.74 4.01 14.86
N GLY A 11 -22.44 4.06 16.01
CA GLY A 11 -23.10 2.88 16.57
C GLY A 11 -24.22 2.32 15.68
N GLY A 12 -25.00 3.19 15.03
CA GLY A 12 -26.01 2.78 14.06
C GLY A 12 -25.41 2.10 12.83
N LEU A 13 -24.28 2.61 12.31
CA LEU A 13 -23.59 2.05 11.16
C LEU A 13 -22.90 0.71 11.50
N ALA A 14 -22.24 0.59 12.67
CA ALA A 14 -21.63 -0.65 13.12
C ALA A 14 -22.64 -1.79 13.34
N ILE A 15 -23.87 -1.47 13.73
CA ILE A 15 -24.97 -2.44 13.81
C ILE A 15 -25.52 -2.78 12.40
N ALA A 16 -25.62 -1.80 11.50
CA ALA A 16 -26.07 -2.03 10.12
C ALA A 16 -25.07 -2.79 9.24
N LEU A 17 -23.76 -2.69 9.53
CA LEU A 17 -22.66 -3.39 8.85
C LEU A 17 -22.27 -4.72 9.52
N GLY A 18 -23.06 -5.27 10.44
CA GLY A 18 -22.83 -6.59 11.05
C GLY A 18 -21.69 -6.68 12.08
N VAL A 19 -20.88 -5.62 12.25
CA VAL A 19 -19.80 -5.56 13.26
C VAL A 19 -20.32 -5.80 14.68
N GLY A 20 -21.56 -5.36 14.97
CA GLY A 20 -22.19 -5.55 16.28
C GLY A 20 -22.54 -7.01 16.65
N THR A 21 -22.48 -7.97 15.72
CA THR A 21 -22.90 -9.37 15.99
C THR A 21 -21.81 -10.27 16.58
N ALA A 22 -20.53 -9.95 16.40
CA ALA A 22 -19.40 -10.79 16.85
C ALA A 22 -19.28 -10.90 18.39
N ILE A 23 -19.90 -9.99 19.15
CA ILE A 23 -19.78 -9.90 20.62
C ILE A 23 -20.79 -10.83 21.36
N LEU A 24 -21.71 -11.49 20.64
CA LEU A 24 -22.83 -12.24 21.24
C LEU A 24 -22.71 -13.78 21.22
N THR A 25 -21.63 -14.35 20.67
CA THR A 25 -21.34 -15.79 20.72
C THR A 25 -20.46 -16.14 21.92
N GLY A 26 -21.05 -16.20 23.12
CA GLY A 26 -20.31 -16.42 24.37
C GLY A 26 -19.74 -17.84 24.52
N GLN A 27 -18.41 -17.95 24.62
CA GLN A 27 -17.73 -19.14 25.15
C GLN A 27 -17.80 -19.14 26.68
N GLY A 28 -18.61 -20.01 27.25
CA GLY A 28 -18.82 -20.09 28.70
C GLY A 28 -17.77 -20.96 29.41
N LEU A 29 -16.70 -20.35 29.92
CA LEU A 29 -15.75 -21.05 30.81
C LEU A 29 -16.30 -21.14 32.24
N ALA A 30 -16.43 -22.37 32.75
CA ALA A 30 -16.82 -22.64 34.12
C ALA A 30 -16.08 -23.87 34.67
N TYR A 31 -15.27 -23.67 35.71
CA TYR A 31 -14.92 -24.74 36.66
C TYR A 31 -14.71 -24.18 38.07
N ALA A 32 -14.65 -25.08 39.06
CA ALA A 32 -14.81 -24.77 40.49
C ALA A 32 -13.51 -24.78 41.32
N ASP A 33 -13.64 -24.30 42.55
CA ASP A 33 -12.64 -24.21 43.62
C ASP A 33 -12.60 -25.48 44.50
N ASP A 34 -11.47 -25.74 45.17
CA ASP A 34 -11.33 -26.50 46.45
C ASP A 34 -9.84 -26.67 46.87
N THR A 35 -9.30 -25.67 47.57
CA THR A 35 -8.39 -25.72 48.76
C THR A 35 -7.15 -26.66 48.89
N ASP A 36 -6.01 -26.00 49.22
CA ASP A 36 -5.06 -26.26 50.35
C ASP A 36 -3.72 -27.06 50.27
N ALA A 37 -2.73 -26.49 51.01
CA ALA A 37 -1.60 -27.11 51.75
C ALA A 37 -0.21 -27.46 51.13
N SER A 38 0.56 -26.43 50.72
CA SER A 38 1.93 -25.98 51.16
C SER A 38 3.10 -26.99 51.55
N PRO A 39 4.35 -26.57 51.95
CA PRO A 39 5.51 -26.66 51.03
C PRO A 39 6.88 -27.15 51.62
N SER A 40 7.94 -27.29 50.80
CA SER A 40 9.40 -27.14 51.12
C SER A 40 10.31 -27.65 49.96
N ALA A 41 11.65 -27.44 49.88
CA ALA A 41 12.49 -26.24 50.13
C ALA A 41 13.96 -26.44 49.63
N SER A 42 14.56 -25.40 49.02
CA SER A 42 16.01 -25.03 48.96
C SER A 42 17.10 -25.83 48.20
N SER A 43 18.09 -25.03 47.74
CA SER A 43 19.55 -25.26 47.53
C SER A 43 20.12 -26.01 46.29
N SER A 44 20.59 -25.17 45.36
CA SER A 44 21.73 -25.26 44.43
C SER A 44 23.04 -25.96 44.88
N ALA A 45 23.79 -26.55 43.91
CA ALA A 45 25.25 -26.39 43.73
C ALA A 45 25.75 -27.00 42.39
N GLU A 46 26.91 -26.56 41.88
CA GLU A 46 27.53 -27.00 40.61
C GLU A 46 28.50 -28.19 40.76
N THR A 47 28.81 -28.91 39.66
CA THR A 47 30.20 -29.18 39.18
C THR A 47 30.22 -29.87 37.80
N GLY A 48 31.36 -29.82 37.10
CA GLY A 48 31.51 -30.17 35.67
C GLY A 48 31.98 -31.62 35.31
N PRO A 49 32.37 -31.85 34.04
CA PRO A 49 32.42 -33.18 33.40
C PRO A 49 33.82 -33.85 33.34
N PRO A 50 33.89 -35.10 32.82
CA PRO A 50 34.81 -35.38 31.70
C PRO A 50 34.19 -36.28 30.59
N ALA A 51 34.97 -36.67 29.56
CA ALA A 51 34.48 -37.20 28.27
C ALA A 51 35.16 -38.49 27.75
N SER A 52 34.62 -39.04 26.64
CA SER A 52 35.12 -40.18 25.80
C SER A 52 34.98 -41.60 26.42
N SER A 53 34.75 -42.70 25.68
CA SER A 53 35.40 -43.09 24.40
C SER A 53 34.71 -44.21 23.56
N THR A 54 34.87 -44.11 22.22
CA THR A 54 35.04 -45.17 21.17
C THR A 54 34.06 -46.34 20.88
N HIS A 55 33.77 -46.47 19.57
CA HIS A 55 33.67 -47.68 18.71
C HIS A 55 32.32 -48.40 18.46
N GLY A 56 32.04 -48.64 17.16
CA GLY A 56 31.00 -49.55 16.64
C GLY A 56 30.43 -49.13 15.28
N ASP A 57 30.99 -49.60 14.15
CA ASP A 57 30.53 -49.27 12.80
C ASP A 57 29.22 -49.98 12.40
N THR A 58 28.30 -49.27 11.73
CA THR A 58 27.73 -49.71 10.43
C THR A 58 26.98 -48.57 9.71
N VAL A 59 26.82 -48.70 8.39
CA VAL A 59 26.34 -47.63 7.48
C VAL A 59 24.82 -47.48 7.47
N THR A 60 24.34 -46.24 7.55
CA THR A 60 22.96 -45.82 7.19
C THR A 60 22.99 -44.52 6.39
N LEU A 61 21.93 -44.26 5.60
CA LEU A 61 21.75 -43.02 4.84
C LEU A 61 21.36 -41.86 5.76
N ASP A 62 22.16 -40.79 5.78
CA ASP A 62 21.86 -39.60 6.57
C ASP A 62 20.70 -38.79 5.96
N LYS A 63 19.54 -38.84 6.62
CA LYS A 63 18.64 -37.69 6.65
C LYS A 63 19.31 -36.59 7.46
N ARG A 64 19.69 -35.47 6.85
CA ARG A 64 20.09 -34.28 7.63
C ARG A 64 18.86 -33.76 8.39
N PRO A 65 18.91 -33.58 9.72
CA PRO A 65 17.87 -32.87 10.44
C PRO A 65 17.98 -31.37 10.13
N VAL A 66 16.84 -30.73 9.86
CA VAL A 66 16.77 -29.26 9.79
C VAL A 66 17.10 -28.69 11.17
N GLY A 67 17.93 -27.64 11.20
CA GLY A 67 18.35 -27.00 12.44
C GLY A 67 17.19 -26.29 13.14
N LYS A 68 17.18 -26.31 14.48
CA LYS A 68 16.29 -25.43 15.25
C LYS A 68 16.60 -23.96 14.98
N HIS A 69 15.58 -23.11 15.14
CA HIS A 69 15.69 -21.65 15.06
C HIS A 69 16.95 -21.11 15.74
N ARG A 70 17.61 -20.19 15.04
CA ARG A 70 18.37 -19.11 15.64
C ARG A 70 17.46 -17.89 15.59
N THR A 71 17.17 -17.28 16.73
CA THR A 71 16.50 -15.97 16.75
C THR A 71 17.40 -14.95 16.06
N THR A 72 16.80 -14.12 15.22
CA THR A 72 17.42 -12.98 14.55
C THR A 72 16.62 -11.75 14.90
N ASP A 73 17.27 -10.74 15.47
CA ASP A 73 16.64 -9.48 15.80
C ASP A 73 15.99 -8.85 14.55
N GLY A 74 14.80 -8.24 14.71
CA GLY A 74 13.97 -7.83 13.58
C GLY A 74 14.53 -6.65 12.80
N THR A 75 14.92 -6.87 11.54
CA THR A 75 15.34 -5.82 10.59
C THR A 75 14.21 -4.82 10.34
N THR A 76 14.44 -3.52 10.53
CA THR A 76 13.38 -2.52 10.28
C THR A 76 13.26 -2.18 8.79
N PRO A 77 12.13 -1.57 8.36
CA PRO A 77 12.00 -1.03 7.01
C PRO A 77 13.08 0.02 6.66
N ALA A 78 13.65 0.71 7.66
CA ALA A 78 14.72 1.68 7.43
C ALA A 78 16.06 1.00 7.08
N ASP A 79 16.37 -0.11 7.76
CA ASP A 79 17.59 -0.90 7.55
C ASP A 79 17.48 -1.71 6.24
N THR A 80 16.28 -2.21 5.93
CA THR A 80 15.94 -2.78 4.63
C THR A 80 16.23 -1.81 3.48
N VAL A 81 15.84 -0.53 3.61
CA VAL A 81 16.19 0.49 2.60
C VAL A 81 17.70 0.78 2.57
N GLU A 82 18.40 0.74 3.71
CA GLU A 82 19.86 0.88 3.76
C GLU A 82 20.56 -0.24 2.98
N GLY A 83 20.18 -1.50 3.24
CA GLY A 83 20.69 -2.67 2.51
C GLY A 83 20.33 -2.71 1.02
N ILE A 84 19.20 -2.10 0.61
CA ILE A 84 18.87 -1.90 -0.82
C ILE A 84 19.80 -0.85 -1.43
N VAL A 85 20.03 0.28 -0.75
CA VAL A 85 20.94 1.34 -1.21
C VAL A 85 22.35 0.80 -1.38
N ASP A 86 22.89 0.09 -0.38
CA ASP A 86 24.23 -0.50 -0.44
C ASP A 86 24.33 -1.59 -1.52
N ARG A 87 23.31 -2.45 -1.67
CA ARG A 87 23.31 -3.50 -2.70
C ARG A 87 23.33 -2.93 -4.12
N VAL A 88 22.50 -1.93 -4.40
CA VAL A 88 22.44 -1.28 -5.73
C VAL A 88 23.67 -0.40 -5.97
N ALA A 89 24.23 0.22 -4.92
CA ALA A 89 25.52 0.93 -5.02
C ALA A 89 26.68 -0.02 -5.35
N GLY A 90 26.73 -1.20 -4.73
CA GLY A 90 27.74 -2.23 -5.02
C GLY A 90 27.60 -2.85 -6.41
N GLU A 91 26.37 -3.06 -6.91
CA GLU A 91 26.13 -3.44 -8.31
C GLU A 91 26.63 -2.35 -9.28
N ARG A 92 26.42 -1.06 -8.94
CA ARG A 92 26.93 0.07 -9.74
C ARG A 92 28.45 0.16 -9.73
N GLU A 93 29.11 -0.01 -8.59
CA GLU A 93 30.58 0.04 -8.50
C GLU A 93 31.21 -1.04 -9.40
N ASN A 94 30.66 -2.26 -9.40
CA ASN A 94 31.09 -3.32 -10.31
C ASN A 94 30.88 -2.95 -11.80
N ALA A 95 29.74 -2.36 -12.16
CA ALA A 95 29.46 -1.96 -13.53
C ALA A 95 30.36 -0.80 -14.03
N ASP A 96 30.67 0.16 -13.17
CA ASP A 96 31.62 1.24 -13.47
C ASP A 96 33.08 0.71 -13.53
N ILE A 97 33.42 -0.36 -12.79
CA ILE A 97 34.70 -1.08 -12.91
C ILE A 97 34.82 -1.83 -14.24
N GLU A 98 33.84 -2.66 -14.63
CA GLU A 98 33.84 -3.36 -15.93
C GLU A 98 33.93 -2.37 -17.11
N ARG A 99 33.32 -1.19 -16.98
CA ARG A 99 33.44 -0.10 -17.94
C ARG A 99 34.87 0.45 -18.02
N SER A 100 35.59 0.55 -16.89
CA SER A 100 36.95 1.07 -16.83
C SER A 100 38.00 0.15 -17.47
N GLU A 101 37.84 -1.18 -17.36
CA GLU A 101 38.74 -2.15 -18.03
C GLU A 101 38.56 -2.19 -19.56
N SER A 102 37.48 -1.58 -20.08
CA SER A 102 37.20 -1.55 -21.53
C SER A 102 37.92 -0.44 -22.32
N THR A 103 38.65 0.47 -21.64
CA THR A 103 39.23 1.67 -22.27
C THR A 103 40.67 1.98 -21.85
N ASP A 104 41.59 1.01 -21.97
CA ASP A 104 43.03 1.34 -22.11
C ASP A 104 43.85 0.18 -22.74
N THR A 105 44.16 0.28 -24.04
CA THR A 105 45.46 -0.07 -24.66
C THR A 105 45.41 0.15 -26.17
N ASP A 106 46.13 1.16 -26.67
CA ASP A 106 46.63 1.21 -28.05
C ASP A 106 47.84 2.17 -28.08
N ASP A 107 49.07 1.65 -28.19
CA ASP A 107 50.05 2.09 -29.20
C ASP A 107 51.43 1.37 -29.13
N ALA A 108 52.14 1.41 -30.26
CA ALA A 108 53.60 1.27 -30.46
C ALA A 108 54.33 -0.11 -30.40
N ASP A 109 54.59 -0.62 -31.61
CA ASP A 109 55.94 -0.84 -32.18
C ASP A 109 56.74 -2.18 -32.07
N THR A 110 56.60 -2.98 -33.15
CA THR A 110 57.66 -3.55 -34.03
C THR A 110 58.42 -4.87 -33.72
N GLU A 111 58.72 -5.58 -34.83
CA GLU A 111 59.69 -6.66 -35.09
C GLU A 111 59.47 -8.10 -34.54
N GLY A 112 59.00 -8.99 -35.44
CA GLY A 112 59.94 -9.96 -36.03
C GLY A 112 59.71 -11.46 -35.76
N SER A 113 59.91 -12.27 -36.82
CA SER A 113 60.15 -13.74 -36.80
C SER A 113 58.97 -14.67 -36.42
N GLU A 114 58.82 -15.90 -36.91
CA GLU A 114 58.95 -16.51 -38.25
C GLU A 114 58.56 -18.02 -38.12
N ASN A 115 58.08 -18.66 -39.19
CA ASN A 115 57.96 -20.14 -39.39
C ASN A 115 56.96 -20.93 -38.50
N ALA A 116 56.45 -22.11 -38.90
CA ALA A 116 56.16 -22.70 -40.22
C ALA A 116 55.39 -24.03 -40.05
N ASP A 117 54.47 -24.38 -40.96
CA ASP A 117 54.43 -25.65 -41.73
C ASP A 117 53.10 -25.81 -42.53
N THR A 118 53.03 -26.77 -43.47
CA THR A 118 52.31 -26.58 -44.76
C THR A 118 51.65 -27.85 -45.35
N GLU A 119 51.00 -27.70 -46.52
CA GLU A 119 50.45 -28.70 -47.48
C GLU A 119 48.98 -29.17 -47.27
N GLY A 120 48.11 -29.22 -48.30
CA GLY A 120 48.23 -28.75 -49.70
C GLY A 120 47.12 -29.22 -50.68
N ALA A 121 47.20 -28.77 -51.95
CA ALA A 121 46.56 -29.31 -53.19
C ALA A 121 45.08 -28.98 -53.57
N ASP A 122 44.85 -27.78 -54.12
CA ASP A 122 44.56 -27.47 -55.55
C ASP A 122 43.60 -28.35 -56.42
N THR A 123 42.53 -27.70 -56.94
CA THR A 123 42.03 -27.55 -58.36
C THR A 123 42.03 -28.73 -59.38
N GLU A 124 41.25 -28.80 -60.48
CA GLU A 124 40.16 -27.99 -61.11
C GLU A 124 39.39 -28.89 -62.13
N GLY A 125 38.32 -28.41 -62.80
CA GLY A 125 37.79 -29.11 -64.00
C GLY A 125 36.45 -28.62 -64.58
N ASN A 126 36.50 -27.86 -65.69
CA ASN A 126 35.37 -27.50 -66.56
C ASN A 126 35.06 -28.67 -67.56
N GLU A 127 34.08 -28.72 -68.48
CA GLU A 127 33.31 -27.68 -69.21
C GLU A 127 32.13 -28.31 -70.01
N SER A 128 31.22 -27.47 -70.57
CA SER A 128 30.39 -27.70 -71.79
C SER A 128 29.21 -28.72 -71.77
N ALA A 129 28.20 -28.66 -72.66
CA ALA A 129 27.50 -27.57 -73.40
C ALA A 129 26.30 -28.16 -74.20
N ASP A 130 25.25 -27.36 -74.49
CA ASP A 130 24.58 -27.23 -75.82
C ASP A 130 23.27 -26.38 -75.76
N ALA A 131 22.80 -25.87 -76.91
CA ALA A 131 21.64 -24.98 -77.13
C ALA A 131 20.47 -25.70 -77.86
N GLU A 132 19.33 -25.14 -78.32
CA GLU A 132 18.79 -23.79 -78.62
C GLU A 132 17.25 -23.78 -78.28
N GLY A 133 16.44 -22.70 -78.27
CA GLY A 133 16.60 -21.26 -78.53
C GLY A 133 15.23 -20.53 -78.66
N ALA A 134 15.21 -19.20 -78.87
CA ALA A 134 14.06 -18.30 -79.15
C ALA A 134 13.01 -18.07 -78.01
N ASP A 135 12.44 -16.87 -77.77
CA ASP A 135 12.59 -15.55 -78.42
C ASP A 135 12.27 -14.34 -77.48
N THR A 136 12.86 -13.18 -77.79
CA THR A 136 12.49 -11.77 -77.42
C THR A 136 12.43 -11.29 -75.95
N GLU A 137 13.38 -10.40 -75.61
CA GLU A 137 13.25 -8.98 -75.14
C GLU A 137 12.30 -8.64 -73.95
N GLY A 138 12.64 -7.81 -72.95
CA GLY A 138 13.80 -6.92 -72.65
C GLY A 138 13.29 -5.63 -71.94
N ASN A 139 14.04 -4.78 -71.21
CA ASN A 139 15.41 -4.76 -70.63
C ASN A 139 15.41 -3.61 -69.54
N GLU A 140 16.43 -3.13 -68.78
CA GLU A 140 17.90 -3.28 -68.70
C GLU A 140 18.47 -2.68 -67.37
N SER A 141 19.24 -3.42 -66.55
CA SER A 141 20.31 -2.93 -65.58
C SER A 141 19.97 -1.99 -64.38
N ALA A 142 20.83 -1.77 -63.35
CA ALA A 142 21.80 -2.61 -62.62
C ALA A 142 22.33 -1.90 -61.32
N ASP A 143 22.79 -2.70 -60.34
CA ASP A 143 23.81 -2.53 -59.27
C ASP A 143 24.24 -1.14 -58.70
N ALA A 144 24.37 -1.05 -57.35
CA ALA A 144 25.67 -0.92 -56.62
C ALA A 144 25.62 -0.24 -55.22
N ASP A 145 25.77 -1.06 -54.16
CA ASP A 145 26.65 -0.89 -52.97
C ASP A 145 26.58 0.32 -51.99
N SER A 146 27.24 0.15 -50.83
CA SER A 146 27.61 1.11 -49.76
C SER A 146 26.55 1.55 -48.73
N ALA A 147 26.81 1.21 -47.46
CA ALA A 147 26.23 1.87 -46.29
C ALA A 147 27.20 2.94 -45.71
N PRO A 148 26.68 3.94 -45.00
CA PRO A 148 27.29 4.32 -43.72
C PRO A 148 26.26 4.45 -42.58
N SER A 149 26.75 4.82 -41.38
CA SER A 149 26.03 4.71 -40.10
C SER A 149 25.49 6.05 -39.54
N ARG A 150 24.67 5.95 -38.47
CA ARG A 150 24.21 7.03 -37.56
C ARG A 150 23.45 8.18 -38.24
N SER A 151 22.16 8.39 -37.95
CA SER A 151 21.72 8.98 -36.66
C SER A 151 20.20 9.11 -36.61
N SER A 152 19.64 9.20 -35.39
CA SER A 152 18.21 9.35 -35.14
C SER A 152 17.84 10.80 -34.79
N GLU A 153 17.38 11.60 -35.75
CA GLU A 153 16.76 12.91 -35.48
C GLU A 153 15.23 12.85 -35.59
N ARG A 154 14.52 12.97 -34.46
CA ARG A 154 13.13 13.49 -34.45
C ARG A 154 13.17 14.91 -35.02
N ARG A 155 12.33 15.26 -36.01
CA ARG A 155 12.08 16.68 -36.33
C ARG A 155 10.60 17.02 -36.50
N LYS A 156 10.15 17.92 -35.62
CA LYS A 156 8.84 18.59 -35.63
C LYS A 156 8.60 19.23 -37.02
N HIS A 157 7.40 19.07 -37.60
CA HIS A 157 6.98 19.75 -38.83
C HIS A 157 5.73 20.60 -38.55
N ASN A 158 5.70 21.85 -39.02
CA ASN A 158 4.61 22.79 -38.72
C ASN A 158 4.55 23.90 -39.79
N GLY A 159 3.33 24.32 -40.18
CA GLY A 159 3.07 25.28 -41.26
C GLY A 159 2.81 24.64 -42.64
N VAL A 160 2.09 25.25 -43.59
CA VAL A 160 1.50 26.61 -43.67
C VAL A 160 0.34 26.62 -44.70
N THR A 161 -0.87 27.14 -44.36
CA THR A 161 -1.99 27.70 -45.21
C THR A 161 -2.55 26.91 -46.42
N ASP A 162 -3.73 27.08 -47.02
CA ASP A 162 -5.08 27.71 -46.79
C ASP A 162 -5.99 27.23 -47.98
N GLU A 163 -7.30 27.48 -48.17
CA GLU A 163 -8.36 28.30 -47.55
C GLU A 163 -9.77 27.71 -47.88
N ARG A 164 -10.84 28.27 -47.25
CA ARG A 164 -12.27 28.38 -47.72
C ARG A 164 -13.15 27.17 -48.12
N GLU A 165 -14.15 26.94 -47.26
CA GLU A 165 -15.59 27.23 -47.53
C GLU A 165 -16.37 26.48 -48.65
N SER A 166 -17.28 25.56 -48.27
CA SER A 166 -18.62 25.41 -48.89
C SER A 166 -19.59 24.46 -48.15
N THR A 167 -20.81 24.93 -47.87
CA THR A 167 -22.08 24.14 -47.80
C THR A 167 -22.77 24.18 -49.19
N PRO A 168 -23.91 23.51 -49.51
CA PRO A 168 -24.90 22.74 -48.72
C PRO A 168 -25.07 21.30 -49.36
N PRO A 169 -26.22 20.54 -49.39
CA PRO A 169 -27.58 20.78 -48.90
C PRO A 169 -28.30 19.61 -48.16
N GLN A 170 -29.56 19.89 -47.80
CA GLN A 170 -30.53 19.04 -47.10
C GLN A 170 -31.82 18.96 -47.94
N GLN A 171 -32.32 17.76 -48.26
CA GLN A 171 -33.67 17.39 -48.77
C GLN A 171 -33.64 15.92 -49.26
N ASP A 172 -34.73 15.14 -49.34
CA ASP A 172 -36.06 15.14 -48.71
C ASP A 172 -36.70 13.75 -48.95
N SER A 173 -37.45 13.17 -48.01
CA SER A 173 -38.34 12.00 -48.25
C SER A 173 -39.26 11.68 -47.06
N GLN A 174 -40.42 11.06 -47.34
CA GLN A 174 -41.62 11.21 -46.50
C GLN A 174 -42.07 9.97 -45.71
N LEU A 175 -42.70 10.29 -44.57
CA LEU A 175 -43.73 9.56 -43.80
C LEU A 175 -44.12 8.13 -44.18
N SER A 176 -44.23 7.31 -43.14
CA SER A 176 -45.47 6.55 -42.85
C SER A 176 -45.70 6.51 -41.34
N THR A 177 -46.97 6.48 -40.92
CA THR A 177 -47.39 6.80 -39.54
C THR A 177 -48.13 5.66 -38.86
N GLU A 178 -47.73 5.30 -37.63
CA GLU A 178 -48.68 4.89 -36.58
C GLU A 178 -48.05 5.04 -35.18
N ALA A 179 -48.81 5.62 -34.25
CA ALA A 179 -48.48 5.88 -32.84
C ALA A 179 -49.75 6.45 -32.15
N PRO A 180 -49.83 6.52 -30.79
CA PRO A 180 -48.86 6.09 -29.79
C PRO A 180 -49.45 5.18 -28.68
N ASP A 181 -48.61 4.80 -27.72
CA ASP A 181 -48.96 4.93 -26.30
C ASP A 181 -47.72 5.43 -25.55
N THR A 182 -47.85 6.42 -24.64
CA THR A 182 -46.69 7.17 -24.11
C THR A 182 -46.49 7.06 -22.60
N ILE A 183 -45.24 6.79 -22.21
CA ILE A 183 -44.69 7.12 -20.88
C ILE A 183 -43.63 8.21 -21.09
N ALA A 184 -43.71 9.30 -20.32
CA ALA A 184 -42.89 10.48 -20.53
C ALA A 184 -41.48 10.33 -19.94
N VAL A 185 -40.46 10.68 -20.74
CA VAL A 185 -39.08 10.91 -20.28
C VAL A 185 -38.96 12.38 -19.84
N ALA A 186 -38.29 12.64 -18.71
CA ALA A 186 -38.12 13.98 -18.17
C ALA A 186 -36.96 14.75 -18.85
N ASP A 187 -37.13 16.06 -19.00
CA ASP A 187 -36.14 16.97 -19.61
C ASP A 187 -34.94 17.24 -18.64
N PRO A 188 -33.69 16.91 -19.02
CA PRO A 188 -32.51 17.15 -18.18
C PRO A 188 -32.26 18.63 -17.83
N SER A 189 -32.68 19.58 -18.69
CA SER A 189 -32.46 21.02 -18.48
C SER A 189 -33.23 21.56 -17.28
N ALA A 190 -34.37 20.95 -16.94
CA ALA A 190 -35.16 21.27 -15.75
C ALA A 190 -34.46 20.86 -14.44
N GLN A 191 -33.62 19.83 -14.47
CA GLN A 191 -32.87 19.37 -13.29
C GLN A 191 -31.61 20.21 -13.04
N GLN A 192 -30.88 20.61 -14.08
CA GLN A 192 -29.73 21.52 -13.92
C GLN A 192 -30.16 22.89 -13.38
N SER A 193 -31.28 23.43 -13.84
CA SER A 193 -31.82 24.71 -13.37
C SER A 193 -32.36 24.64 -11.93
N SER A 194 -32.93 23.51 -11.49
CA SER A 194 -33.29 23.32 -10.08
C SER A 194 -32.05 23.19 -9.17
N ALA A 195 -31.02 22.45 -9.59
CA ALA A 195 -29.75 22.36 -8.85
C ALA A 195 -29.05 23.73 -8.71
N LEU A 196 -28.98 24.51 -9.78
CA LEU A 196 -28.39 25.86 -9.79
C LEU A 196 -29.16 26.89 -8.94
N SER A 197 -30.46 26.70 -8.72
CA SER A 197 -31.24 27.55 -7.81
C SER A 197 -31.11 27.11 -6.35
N TRP A 198 -31.03 25.80 -6.07
CA TRP A 198 -30.74 25.29 -4.73
C TRP A 198 -29.34 25.69 -4.23
N LEU A 199 -28.32 25.59 -5.09
CA LEU A 199 -26.94 26.01 -4.79
C LEU A 199 -26.80 27.52 -4.45
N LYS A 200 -27.78 28.33 -4.85
CA LYS A 200 -27.87 29.78 -4.58
C LYS A 200 -28.84 30.13 -3.45
N SER A 201 -29.43 29.13 -2.79
CA SER A 201 -30.32 29.36 -1.64
C SER A 201 -29.56 29.95 -0.46
N SER A 202 -30.23 30.79 0.34
CA SER A 202 -29.62 31.41 1.52
C SER A 202 -29.15 30.40 2.57
N GLN A 203 -29.72 29.19 2.60
CA GLN A 203 -29.25 28.09 3.45
C GLN A 203 -27.90 27.53 2.98
N VAL A 204 -27.67 27.42 1.66
CA VAL A 204 -26.39 26.96 1.09
C VAL A 204 -25.34 28.08 1.11
N VAL A 205 -25.73 29.36 1.03
CA VAL A 205 -24.79 30.50 1.17
C VAL A 205 -24.35 30.69 2.63
N ALA A 206 -25.29 30.68 3.58
CA ALA A 206 -24.95 30.75 5.02
C ALA A 206 -24.09 29.56 5.49
N GLY A 207 -24.21 28.40 4.83
CA GLY A 207 -23.33 27.24 5.05
C GLY A 207 -21.89 27.40 4.54
N ARG A 208 -21.57 28.46 3.78
CA ARG A 208 -20.21 28.80 3.31
C ARG A 208 -19.58 29.88 4.19
N GLU A 209 -20.27 30.99 4.41
CA GLU A 209 -19.76 32.13 5.19
C GLU A 209 -19.55 31.78 6.68
N ALA A 210 -20.23 30.75 7.21
CA ALA A 210 -20.10 30.31 8.60
C ALA A 210 -18.96 29.29 8.84
N ARG A 211 -18.02 29.09 7.90
CA ARG A 211 -16.96 28.07 8.05
C ARG A 211 -15.60 28.38 7.40
N GLU A 212 -15.31 29.64 7.10
CA GLU A 212 -13.91 30.09 7.02
C GLU A 212 -13.39 30.27 8.46
N VAL A 213 -12.15 29.85 8.72
CA VAL A 213 -11.48 29.87 10.05
C VAL A 213 -12.09 28.93 11.12
N GLU A 214 -11.92 27.62 10.94
CA GLU A 214 -11.79 26.67 12.07
C GLU A 214 -10.86 25.52 11.64
N ALA A 215 -9.69 25.38 12.28
CA ALA A 215 -8.68 24.38 11.91
C ALA A 215 -9.10 22.95 12.32
N ALA A 216 -8.73 21.96 11.52
CA ALA A 216 -8.97 20.55 11.82
C ALA A 216 -7.77 19.94 12.57
N PRO A 217 -7.97 19.15 13.64
CA PRO A 217 -6.89 18.66 14.49
C PRO A 217 -6.01 17.61 13.78
N THR A 218 -4.70 17.84 13.83
CA THR A 218 -3.64 17.11 13.12
C THR A 218 -3.00 16.02 13.98
N THR A 219 -3.75 14.95 14.29
CA THR A 219 -3.21 13.74 14.95
C THR A 219 -3.63 12.47 14.23
N GLY A 220 -2.91 12.12 13.15
CA GLY A 220 -3.20 10.96 12.31
C GLY A 220 -2.40 9.71 12.71
N SER A 221 -2.90 8.92 13.66
CA SER A 221 -2.53 7.50 13.75
C SER A 221 -3.31 6.75 12.67
N SER A 222 -2.67 6.40 11.56
CA SER A 222 -3.32 5.58 10.53
C SER A 222 -3.70 4.22 11.11
N LEU A 223 -4.94 3.79 10.88
CA LEU A 223 -5.36 2.40 11.09
C LEU A 223 -5.15 1.54 9.84
N TRP A 224 -4.83 2.15 8.69
CA TRP A 224 -4.36 1.44 7.50
C TRP A 224 -2.84 1.59 7.37
N THR A 225 -2.15 0.71 8.08
CA THR A 225 -0.76 0.32 7.86
C THR A 225 -0.80 -1.02 7.13
N PRO A 226 0.02 -1.26 6.09
CA PRO A 226 0.06 -2.57 5.44
C PRO A 226 0.56 -3.66 6.42
N PRO A 227 0.08 -4.91 6.32
CA PRO A 227 0.55 -6.04 7.13
C PRO A 227 1.95 -6.50 6.69
N GLY A 228 2.95 -5.67 6.98
CA GLY A 228 4.38 -5.87 6.74
C GLY A 228 5.26 -4.87 7.53
N ALA A 229 4.69 -4.27 8.58
CA ALA A 229 5.34 -3.26 9.42
C ALA A 229 4.98 -3.45 10.91
N LEU A 230 5.00 -4.70 11.38
CA LEU A 230 4.92 -5.03 12.80
C LEU A 230 6.33 -5.02 13.40
N ALA A 231 6.66 -3.99 14.18
CA ALA A 231 7.84 -4.02 15.03
C ALA A 231 7.61 -5.01 16.19
N THR A 232 8.26 -6.17 16.14
CA THR A 232 8.18 -7.20 17.18
C THR A 232 9.08 -6.81 18.36
N ASP A 233 8.48 -6.31 19.46
CA ASP A 233 9.19 -6.10 20.73
C ASP A 233 9.33 -7.45 21.45
N ASP A 234 10.41 -8.16 21.15
CA ASP A 234 10.61 -9.56 21.54
C ASP A 234 11.03 -9.65 23.02
N SER A 235 10.10 -10.08 23.87
CA SER A 235 10.32 -10.27 25.32
C SER A 235 9.58 -11.52 25.80
N GLU A 236 10.34 -12.45 26.39
CA GLU A 236 9.90 -13.82 26.67
C GLU A 236 8.54 -13.91 27.39
N VAL A 237 7.60 -14.66 26.79
CA VAL A 237 6.29 -14.96 27.40
C VAL A 237 6.45 -15.98 28.55
N VAL A 238 6.96 -15.51 29.68
CA VAL A 238 6.80 -16.20 30.96
C VAL A 238 5.32 -16.10 31.34
N ALA A 239 4.63 -17.25 31.34
CA ALA A 239 3.20 -17.31 31.65
C ALA A 239 2.88 -16.61 33.00
N PRO A 240 1.94 -15.66 33.04
CA PRO A 240 1.73 -14.83 34.22
C PRO A 240 1.19 -15.64 35.39
N THR A 241 2.01 -15.79 36.43
CA THR A 241 1.58 -16.22 37.75
C THR A 241 0.38 -15.36 38.19
N PRO A 242 -0.74 -15.95 38.68
CA PRO A 242 -1.93 -15.17 39.00
C PRO A 242 -1.59 -14.05 39.99
N PRO A 243 -2.01 -12.79 39.71
CA PRO A 243 -1.53 -11.64 40.45
C PRO A 243 -1.99 -11.66 41.91
N SER A 244 -1.03 -11.81 42.82
CA SER A 244 -1.22 -11.59 44.26
C SER A 244 -1.91 -10.24 44.49
N THR A 245 -2.97 -10.24 45.29
CA THR A 245 -3.80 -9.05 45.55
C THR A 245 -3.12 -8.07 46.50
N THR A 246 -2.03 -7.42 46.07
CA THR A 246 -1.22 -6.50 46.89
C THR A 246 -1.09 -5.07 46.34
N LEU A 247 -1.28 -4.81 45.04
CA LEU A 247 -1.14 -3.44 44.48
C LEU A 247 -2.08 -2.40 45.12
N VAL A 248 -3.26 -2.82 45.58
CA VAL A 248 -4.20 -1.97 46.33
C VAL A 248 -3.67 -1.65 47.73
N GLY A 249 -2.86 -2.53 48.32
CA GLY A 249 -2.23 -2.35 49.62
C GLY A 249 -1.15 -1.27 49.60
N ASP A 250 -0.24 -1.29 48.63
CA ASP A 250 0.84 -0.30 48.53
C ASP A 250 0.32 1.09 48.11
N LEU A 251 -0.73 1.15 47.29
CA LEU A 251 -1.44 2.38 46.97
C LEU A 251 -2.14 2.96 48.22
N LEU A 252 -2.83 2.13 49.00
CA LEU A 252 -3.44 2.55 50.27
C LEU A 252 -2.39 2.97 51.30
N ALA A 253 -1.25 2.28 51.38
CA ALA A 253 -0.13 2.65 52.26
C ALA A 253 0.41 4.03 51.88
N SER A 254 0.65 4.28 50.58
CA SER A 254 1.14 5.56 50.06
C SER A 254 0.16 6.71 50.35
N VAL A 255 -1.13 6.52 50.06
CA VAL A 255 -2.18 7.52 50.34
C VAL A 255 -2.33 7.78 51.83
N ASN A 256 -2.29 6.73 52.67
CA ASN A 256 -2.42 6.86 54.11
C ASN A 256 -1.18 7.53 54.74
N GLN A 257 0.04 7.27 54.24
CA GLN A 257 1.27 7.90 54.70
C GLN A 257 1.31 9.43 54.42
N VAL A 258 0.63 9.89 53.36
CA VAL A 258 0.45 11.33 53.07
C VAL A 258 -0.66 11.98 53.93
N LEU A 259 -1.59 11.20 54.49
CA LEU A 259 -2.79 11.69 55.18
C LEU A 259 -2.80 11.50 56.71
N ASN A 260 -1.90 10.69 57.28
CA ASN A 260 -1.97 10.30 58.70
C ASN A 260 -1.53 11.44 59.65
N PRO A 261 -2.41 11.96 60.54
CA PRO A 261 -2.16 13.22 61.23
C PRO A 261 -1.80 13.06 62.72
N ASP A 262 -0.72 12.32 63.06
CA ASP A 262 -0.23 12.36 64.44
C ASP A 262 1.29 12.13 64.60
N SER A 263 1.96 13.14 65.18
CA SER A 263 3.32 13.02 65.72
C SER A 263 3.58 13.98 66.88
N SER A 264 2.57 14.20 67.75
CA SER A 264 2.64 14.86 69.07
C SER A 264 3.03 16.36 69.12
N ASN A 265 2.52 17.19 70.04
CA ASN A 265 1.45 17.05 71.03
C ASN A 265 0.86 18.45 71.29
N ASP A 266 -0.46 18.59 71.25
CA ASP A 266 -1.30 19.13 72.36
C ASP A 266 -2.73 19.36 71.85
N GLY A 267 -3.70 18.77 72.56
CA GLY A 267 -4.98 18.41 71.95
C GLY A 267 -6.02 19.54 71.85
N THR A 268 -6.75 19.55 70.73
CA THR A 268 -8.23 19.43 70.73
C THR A 268 -8.73 19.22 69.30
N ALA A 269 -9.68 18.30 69.11
CA ALA A 269 -10.33 18.07 67.82
C ALA A 269 -11.73 18.71 67.78
N PRO A 270 -12.16 19.25 66.63
CA PRO A 270 -13.54 19.18 66.17
C PRO A 270 -13.69 18.10 65.08
N VAL A 271 -14.93 17.65 64.87
CA VAL A 271 -15.28 16.54 63.96
C VAL A 271 -15.98 17.08 62.70
N GLY A 272 -15.57 16.59 61.53
CA GLY A 272 -16.24 16.80 60.24
C GLY A 272 -15.49 17.74 59.27
N GLY A 273 -15.78 17.71 57.96
CA GLY A 273 -16.77 16.80 57.36
C GLY A 273 -16.94 16.82 55.84
N SER A 274 -16.00 17.38 55.07
CA SER A 274 -16.11 17.43 53.60
C SER A 274 -14.76 17.32 52.87
N LEU A 275 -14.81 16.95 51.58
CA LEU A 275 -13.63 16.97 50.70
C LEU A 275 -13.05 18.39 50.56
N SER A 276 -13.92 19.41 50.62
CA SER A 276 -13.58 20.83 50.64
C SER A 276 -12.78 21.24 51.88
N ASP A 277 -13.03 20.66 53.05
CA ASP A 277 -12.26 20.97 54.27
C ASP A 277 -10.84 20.41 54.18
N LEU A 278 -10.67 19.20 53.60
CA LEU A 278 -9.35 18.62 53.31
C LEU A 278 -8.60 19.41 52.24
N LEU A 279 -9.29 19.87 51.19
CA LEU A 279 -8.72 20.77 50.17
C LEU A 279 -8.29 22.12 50.75
N LEU A 280 -9.10 22.70 51.66
CA LEU A 280 -8.77 23.93 52.37
C LEU A 280 -7.58 23.74 53.33
N LEU A 281 -7.50 22.59 54.03
CA LEU A 281 -6.39 22.30 54.93
C LEU A 281 -5.08 22.00 54.18
N ALA A 282 -5.15 21.38 53.01
CA ALA A 282 -4.04 21.22 52.08
C ALA A 282 -3.58 22.56 51.48
N GLY A 283 -4.53 23.43 51.11
CA GLY A 283 -4.23 24.79 50.65
C GLY A 283 -3.60 25.67 51.74
N ALA A 284 -4.11 25.60 52.97
CA ALA A 284 -3.66 26.40 54.11
C ALA A 284 -2.25 26.02 54.63
N ARG A 285 -1.72 24.85 54.25
CA ARG A 285 -0.34 24.43 54.57
C ARG A 285 0.70 24.86 53.52
N ARG A 286 0.33 25.59 52.46
CA ARG A 286 1.20 25.89 51.31
C ARG A 286 1.78 27.31 51.29
N GLU A 287 2.39 27.77 52.39
CA GLU A 287 3.42 28.82 52.27
C GLU A 287 4.73 28.19 51.75
N MET A 288 5.30 28.79 50.70
CA MET A 288 6.64 28.49 50.15
C MET A 288 6.92 27.03 49.71
N ALA A 289 5.94 26.36 49.10
CA ALA A 289 6.31 25.45 48.01
C ALA A 289 6.80 26.32 46.84
N GLN A 290 8.10 26.27 46.53
CA GLN A 290 8.64 27.03 45.38
C GLN A 290 7.91 26.62 44.11
N VAL A 291 7.54 27.60 43.27
CA VAL A 291 7.09 27.32 41.91
C VAL A 291 8.31 26.84 41.14
N GLN A 292 8.44 25.52 40.98
CA GLN A 292 9.34 24.94 40.00
C GLN A 292 8.75 25.24 38.62
N THR A 293 9.13 26.38 38.07
CA THR A 293 9.13 26.60 36.62
C THR A 293 9.97 25.49 35.99
N LEU A 294 9.48 24.84 34.93
CA LEU A 294 10.34 23.96 34.14
C LEU A 294 11.55 24.78 33.67
N ALA A 295 12.75 24.32 33.98
CA ALA A 295 13.96 24.96 33.47
C ALA A 295 14.25 24.39 32.07
N ILE A 296 13.45 24.77 31.07
CA ILE A 296 13.54 24.20 29.72
C ILE A 296 14.80 24.73 28.99
N PRO A 297 15.75 23.84 28.59
CA PRO A 297 16.82 24.19 27.65
C PRO A 297 16.31 24.88 26.37
N PRO A 298 17.15 25.65 25.65
CA PRO A 298 16.80 26.13 24.32
C PRO A 298 16.44 24.95 23.39
N TYR A 299 15.53 25.19 22.45
CA TYR A 299 15.25 24.25 21.35
C TYR A 299 16.44 24.19 20.38
N SER A 300 16.58 23.11 19.63
CA SER A 300 17.46 23.03 18.46
C SER A 300 16.67 23.11 17.16
N VAL A 301 17.32 23.60 16.10
CA VAL A 301 16.85 23.50 14.71
C VAL A 301 18.07 23.23 13.83
N GLU A 302 17.96 22.26 12.93
CA GLU A 302 18.99 21.88 11.97
C GLU A 302 18.37 21.48 10.62
N VAL A 303 19.22 21.30 9.61
CA VAL A 303 18.83 20.72 8.32
C VAL A 303 19.59 19.42 8.13
N ALA A 304 18.91 18.30 8.28
CA ALA A 304 19.46 16.96 8.07
C ALA A 304 18.89 16.38 6.77
N ALA A 305 19.75 15.89 5.87
CA ALA A 305 19.35 15.31 4.58
C ALA A 305 18.32 16.15 3.79
N GLY A 306 18.49 17.49 3.80
CA GLY A 306 17.60 18.43 3.11
C GLY A 306 16.23 18.64 3.77
N VAL A 307 16.01 18.26 5.03
CA VAL A 307 14.75 18.50 5.76
C VAL A 307 15.03 19.21 7.08
N ILE A 308 14.16 20.16 7.44
CA ILE A 308 14.28 20.87 8.72
C ILE A 308 13.80 19.95 9.85
N GLY A 309 14.61 19.84 10.90
CA GLY A 309 14.24 19.11 12.11
C GLY A 309 14.88 19.72 13.35
N GLY A 310 14.69 19.08 14.49
CA GLY A 310 15.32 19.47 15.75
C GLY A 310 14.60 18.92 16.97
N CYS A 311 14.95 19.47 18.12
CA CYS A 311 14.41 19.07 19.42
C CYS A 311 13.68 20.27 20.04
N VAL A 312 12.44 20.07 20.49
CA VAL A 312 11.67 21.07 21.24
C VAL A 312 12.42 21.51 22.50
N VAL A 313 13.24 20.61 23.06
CA VAL A 313 14.04 20.83 24.26
C VAL A 313 15.45 20.27 24.06
N GLY A 314 16.46 21.14 24.24
CA GLY A 314 17.87 20.76 24.17
C GLY A 314 18.33 20.46 22.75
N THR A 315 19.38 19.63 22.64
CA THR A 315 20.02 19.27 21.35
C THR A 315 20.08 17.77 21.10
N THR A 316 19.49 16.95 21.99
CA THR A 316 19.59 15.48 21.97
C THR A 316 18.23 14.78 21.93
N CYS A 317 17.13 15.52 21.96
CA CYS A 317 15.75 14.99 21.91
C CYS A 317 15.50 13.91 23.00
N THR A 318 16.16 14.05 24.15
CA THR A 318 16.02 13.14 25.29
C THR A 318 15.13 13.77 26.35
N THR A 319 14.28 12.96 26.98
CA THR A 319 13.44 13.35 28.14
C THR A 319 13.86 12.64 29.44
N PRO A 320 14.97 13.06 30.11
CA PRO A 320 15.38 12.52 31.42
C PRO A 320 14.36 12.72 32.56
N ASP A 321 13.28 13.45 32.30
CA ASP A 321 12.27 13.92 33.25
C ASP A 321 10.86 13.35 33.00
N GLY A 322 10.67 12.57 31.93
CA GLY A 322 9.35 12.08 31.52
C GLY A 322 8.41 13.17 30.97
N SER A 323 8.95 14.28 30.46
CA SER A 323 8.15 15.29 29.74
C SER A 323 7.43 14.69 28.52
N THR A 324 6.25 15.24 28.23
CA THR A 324 5.45 14.95 27.04
C THR A 324 5.25 16.20 26.21
N TYR A 325 5.04 16.03 24.91
CA TYR A 325 4.98 17.11 23.93
C TYR A 325 3.65 17.12 23.16
N THR A 326 3.12 18.30 22.87
CA THR A 326 1.87 18.45 22.10
C THR A 326 1.90 19.77 21.33
N VAL A 327 1.63 19.76 20.02
CA VAL A 327 1.45 21.00 19.24
C VAL A 327 0.21 21.73 19.74
N ILE A 328 0.31 23.04 19.99
CA ILE A 328 -0.78 23.88 20.51
C ILE A 328 -1.05 25.16 19.71
N ASP A 329 -0.10 25.60 18.86
CA ASP A 329 -0.38 26.46 17.70
C ASP A 329 0.29 25.81 16.48
N ASP A 330 -0.45 25.64 15.38
CA ASP A 330 0.06 25.15 14.10
C ASP A 330 1.08 26.11 13.45
N PRO A 331 1.94 25.64 12.51
CA PRO A 331 2.88 26.48 11.78
C PRO A 331 2.23 27.67 11.05
N SER A 332 2.76 28.86 11.31
CA SER A 332 2.11 30.15 11.02
C SER A 332 1.92 30.53 9.54
N LYS A 333 2.38 29.72 8.59
CA LYS A 333 2.07 29.85 7.15
C LYS A 333 1.36 28.63 6.57
N GLY A 334 1.16 27.56 7.35
CA GLY A 334 0.60 26.29 6.89
C GLY A 334 1.63 25.20 6.56
N GLY A 335 2.85 25.29 7.10
CA GLY A 335 3.83 24.20 7.02
C GLY A 335 3.34 22.93 7.72
N LYS A 336 3.84 21.76 7.30
CA LYS A 336 3.50 20.46 7.93
C LYS A 336 4.55 20.12 8.99
N LEU A 337 4.10 19.68 10.17
CA LEU A 337 4.93 19.41 11.35
C LEU A 337 4.64 18.00 11.88
N THR A 338 5.65 17.15 11.92
CA THR A 338 5.63 15.88 12.66
C THR A 338 6.36 16.08 13.98
N LEU A 339 5.75 15.67 15.09
CA LEU A 339 6.28 15.80 16.44
C LEU A 339 6.14 14.47 17.18
N ASP A 340 7.26 13.96 17.71
CA ASP A 340 7.26 12.86 18.67
C ASP A 340 6.81 13.39 20.05
N ALA A 341 5.69 12.86 20.53
CA ALA A 341 5.07 13.26 21.80
C ALA A 341 5.86 12.85 23.07
N THR A 342 6.92 12.04 22.92
CA THR A 342 7.72 11.44 24.01
C THR A 342 9.16 11.96 24.01
N THR A 343 9.81 12.03 22.85
CA THR A 343 11.19 12.54 22.73
C THR A 343 11.26 14.05 22.53
N GLY A 344 10.23 14.64 21.90
CA GLY A 344 10.23 16.03 21.49
C GLY A 344 11.09 16.28 20.25
N ALA A 345 11.49 15.24 19.54
CA ALA A 345 12.01 15.35 18.17
C ALA A 345 10.89 15.83 17.24
N PHE A 346 11.22 16.74 16.33
CA PHE A 346 10.30 17.21 15.29
C PHE A 346 10.95 17.22 13.91
N ARG A 347 10.11 17.08 12.88
CA ARG A 347 10.44 17.24 11.45
C ARG A 347 9.44 18.19 10.83
N PHE A 348 9.92 19.08 9.96
CA PHE A 348 9.16 20.23 9.51
C PHE A 348 9.34 20.47 8.01
N LEU A 349 8.21 20.49 7.30
CA LEU A 349 8.09 20.94 5.92
C LEU A 349 7.54 22.38 5.93
N PRO A 350 8.39 23.42 5.83
CA PRO A 350 7.94 24.80 5.73
C PRO A 350 7.00 25.03 4.54
N TYR A 351 6.08 25.98 4.68
CA TYR A 351 5.18 26.35 3.58
C TYR A 351 5.88 27.25 2.55
N THR A 352 5.58 27.00 1.27
CA THR A 352 5.84 27.95 0.19
C THR A 352 4.58 28.23 -0.61
N ALA A 353 4.50 29.40 -1.25
CA ALA A 353 3.43 29.69 -2.19
C ALA A 353 3.72 29.01 -3.54
N GLU A 354 2.67 28.49 -4.19
CA GLU A 354 2.70 27.76 -5.48
C GLU A 354 3.66 28.34 -6.53
N GLN A 355 3.69 29.68 -6.64
CA GLN A 355 4.43 30.44 -7.66
C GLN A 355 5.92 30.68 -7.29
N SER A 356 6.41 30.13 -6.18
CA SER A 356 7.79 30.32 -5.70
C SER A 356 8.70 29.17 -6.14
N THR A 357 9.21 29.26 -7.37
CA THR A 357 10.11 28.27 -8.00
C THR A 357 11.33 27.92 -7.13
N LYS A 358 11.77 28.87 -6.30
CA LYS A 358 12.93 28.75 -5.39
C LYS A 358 12.60 28.09 -4.05
N GLY A 359 11.41 27.54 -3.88
CA GLY A 359 10.95 26.96 -2.61
C GLY A 359 10.73 28.00 -1.50
N PRO A 360 10.78 27.59 -0.22
CA PRO A 360 10.32 28.39 0.93
C PRO A 360 11.33 29.45 1.39
N SER A 361 10.84 30.48 2.10
CA SER A 361 11.68 31.54 2.69
C SER A 361 11.03 32.30 3.86
N GLY A 362 11.86 33.06 4.58
CA GLY A 362 11.49 33.84 5.76
C GLY A 362 11.36 33.01 7.03
N VAL A 363 10.78 33.58 8.08
CA VAL A 363 10.51 32.87 9.35
C VAL A 363 9.14 32.20 9.29
N GLU A 364 9.01 30.98 9.80
CA GLU A 364 7.74 30.34 10.17
C GLU A 364 7.81 29.89 11.63
N THR A 365 6.68 29.90 12.34
CA THR A 365 6.63 29.78 13.80
C THR A 365 5.52 28.83 14.24
N PHE A 366 5.76 27.98 15.23
CA PHE A 366 4.74 27.14 15.87
C PHE A 366 4.94 27.07 17.39
N SER A 367 3.94 26.57 18.13
CA SER A 367 4.03 26.39 19.59
C SER A 367 3.82 24.94 19.99
N VAL A 368 4.71 24.43 20.83
CA VAL A 368 4.59 23.12 21.48
C VAL A 368 4.43 23.32 22.98
N LEU A 369 3.49 22.59 23.59
CA LEU A 369 3.41 22.44 25.03
C LEU A 369 4.42 21.38 25.48
N VAL A 370 5.28 21.72 26.43
CA VAL A 370 6.12 20.77 27.16
C VAL A 370 5.46 20.52 28.51
N ALA A 371 5.10 19.28 28.82
CA ALA A 371 4.36 18.93 30.03
C ALA A 371 4.98 17.75 30.79
N GLN A 372 5.54 18.02 31.98
CA GLN A 372 5.91 16.99 32.96
C GLN A 372 4.63 16.47 33.62
N ASN A 373 4.15 15.31 33.16
CA ASN A 373 2.94 14.69 33.70
C ASN A 373 3.26 13.85 34.95
N THR A 374 2.42 13.97 35.97
CA THR A 374 2.41 13.01 37.09
C THR A 374 1.80 11.69 36.63
N THR A 375 2.08 10.61 37.36
CA THR A 375 1.41 9.30 37.18
C THR A 375 -0.12 9.41 37.18
N PHE A 376 -0.67 10.34 37.96
CA PHE A 376 -2.10 10.66 37.97
C PHE A 376 -2.57 11.25 36.63
N THR A 377 -1.85 12.24 36.09
CA THR A 377 -2.19 12.80 34.77
C THR A 377 -2.08 11.76 33.68
N THR A 378 -0.97 11.01 33.61
CA THR A 378 -0.76 9.95 32.59
C THR A 378 -1.86 8.90 32.62
N PHE A 379 -2.32 8.49 33.81
CA PHE A 379 -3.48 7.59 33.95
C PHE A 379 -4.77 8.22 33.40
N VAL A 380 -5.05 9.49 33.73
CA VAL A 380 -6.30 10.17 33.35
C VAL A 380 -6.35 10.53 31.86
N THR A 381 -5.23 10.93 31.26
CA THR A 381 -5.15 11.21 29.80
C THR A 381 -5.13 9.93 28.98
N GLY A 382 -4.54 8.84 29.50
CA GLY A 382 -4.54 7.51 28.90
C GLY A 382 -5.90 6.79 28.87
N LEU A 383 -6.95 7.33 29.49
CA LEU A 383 -8.30 6.76 29.39
C LEU A 383 -8.85 6.91 27.96
N PRO A 384 -9.19 5.81 27.26
CA PRO A 384 -9.58 5.87 25.85
C PRO A 384 -10.85 6.69 25.63
N ILE A 385 -10.93 7.34 24.45
CA ILE A 385 -11.99 8.26 23.99
C ILE A 385 -12.09 9.55 24.81
N ILE A 386 -12.14 9.49 26.15
CA ILE A 386 -12.46 10.63 27.02
C ILE A 386 -11.20 11.40 27.47
N GLY A 387 -10.11 10.68 27.80
CA GLY A 387 -8.87 11.25 28.32
C GLY A 387 -8.25 12.25 27.35
N ALA A 388 -7.84 11.79 26.17
CA ALA A 388 -7.20 12.61 25.15
C ALA A 388 -8.09 13.75 24.60
N THR A 389 -9.40 13.52 24.38
CA THR A 389 -10.23 14.48 23.61
C THR A 389 -10.96 15.53 24.45
N LEU A 390 -11.25 15.23 25.73
CA LEU A 390 -12.02 16.12 26.60
C LEU A 390 -11.27 16.53 27.86
N ILE A 391 -10.42 15.66 28.41
CA ILE A 391 -9.76 15.93 29.69
C ILE A 391 -8.36 16.54 29.49
N ALA A 392 -7.59 16.07 28.50
CA ALA A 392 -6.24 16.58 28.25
C ALA A 392 -6.18 18.10 28.04
N PRO A 393 -7.04 18.76 27.22
CA PRO A 393 -7.01 20.22 27.09
C PRO A 393 -7.31 20.96 28.41
N ILE A 394 -8.19 20.39 29.26
CA ILE A 394 -8.52 20.96 30.57
C ILE A 394 -7.35 20.80 31.54
N ILE A 395 -6.69 19.64 31.56
CA ILE A 395 -5.48 19.42 32.36
C ILE A 395 -4.36 20.36 31.91
N GLN A 396 -4.12 20.49 30.60
CA GLN A 396 -3.08 21.37 30.05
C GLN A 396 -3.30 22.84 30.45
N ILE A 397 -4.54 23.34 30.40
CA ILE A 397 -4.88 24.69 30.88
C ILE A 397 -4.57 24.85 32.38
N LEU A 398 -4.88 23.84 33.20
CA LEU A 398 -4.60 23.86 34.64
C LEU A 398 -3.09 23.77 34.95
N GLN A 399 -2.34 22.94 34.20
CA GLN A 399 -0.88 22.80 34.30
C GLN A 399 -0.16 24.11 33.92
N GLN A 400 -0.58 24.76 32.83
CA GLN A 400 -0.06 26.07 32.39
C GLN A 400 -0.36 27.17 33.41
N ALA A 401 -1.54 27.14 34.04
CA ALA A 401 -1.88 28.04 35.15
C ALA A 401 -1.25 27.61 36.50
N HIS A 402 -0.46 26.55 36.53
CA HIS A 402 0.20 25.94 37.70
C HIS A 402 -0.75 25.53 38.84
N ILE A 403 -2.04 25.36 38.53
CA ILE A 403 -3.08 24.98 39.48
C ILE A 403 -2.98 23.47 39.73
N PHE A 404 -2.96 23.05 40.99
CA PHE A 404 -2.73 21.65 41.41
C PHE A 404 -1.41 21.03 40.91
N SER A 405 -0.35 21.82 40.72
CA SER A 405 0.93 21.33 40.13
C SER A 405 1.51 20.04 40.74
N GLY A 406 1.42 19.85 42.06
CA GLY A 406 1.86 18.62 42.74
C GLY A 406 0.96 17.39 42.56
N LEU A 407 -0.20 17.52 41.88
CA LEU A 407 -1.12 16.44 41.55
C LEU A 407 -1.19 16.18 40.04
N ILE A 408 -1.23 17.24 39.22
CA ILE A 408 -1.37 17.12 37.75
C ILE A 408 -0.09 17.37 36.96
N GLY A 409 0.98 17.83 37.60
CA GLY A 409 2.24 18.18 36.95
C GLY A 409 2.31 19.65 36.50
N THR A 410 3.30 19.96 35.67
CA THR A 410 3.64 21.32 35.23
C THR A 410 3.90 21.35 33.75
N ALA A 411 3.39 22.40 33.07
CA ALA A 411 3.55 22.56 31.63
C ALA A 411 3.86 24.00 31.23
N GLU A 412 4.64 24.16 30.17
CA GLU A 412 5.09 25.45 29.62
C GLU A 412 5.00 25.46 28.09
N ARG A 413 4.56 26.60 27.54
CA ARG A 413 4.46 26.83 26.08
C ARG A 413 5.85 27.19 25.53
N ARG A 414 6.41 26.31 24.72
CA ARG A 414 7.63 26.54 23.93
C ARG A 414 7.23 27.01 22.53
N GLN A 415 7.40 28.31 22.25
CA GLN A 415 7.37 28.82 20.88
C GLN A 415 8.68 28.43 20.18
N ILE A 416 8.59 28.00 18.93
CA ILE A 416 9.72 27.63 18.06
C ILE A 416 9.64 28.47 16.79
N ASP A 417 10.67 29.29 16.58
CA ASP A 417 10.83 30.14 15.40
C ASP A 417 11.89 29.53 14.48
N ILE A 418 11.52 29.26 13.22
CA ILE A 418 12.36 28.66 12.19
C ILE A 418 12.62 29.68 11.09
N ASP A 419 13.82 30.26 11.05
CA ASP A 419 14.26 31.13 9.96
C ASP A 419 14.79 30.30 8.78
N ILE A 420 13.90 30.04 7.83
CA ILE A 420 14.17 29.25 6.63
C ILE A 420 15.20 29.97 5.73
N THR A 421 15.25 31.30 5.75
CA THR A 421 16.24 32.08 5.00
C THR A 421 17.63 31.90 5.62
N ALA A 422 17.74 31.93 6.95
CA ALA A 422 19.01 31.70 7.63
C ALA A 422 19.52 30.25 7.44
N LEU A 423 18.64 29.25 7.57
CA LEU A 423 19.02 27.84 7.40
C LEU A 423 19.57 27.55 5.99
N ARG A 424 18.94 28.10 4.94
CA ARG A 424 19.44 28.03 3.54
C ARG A 424 20.73 28.81 3.28
N GLY A 425 21.17 29.65 4.22
CA GLY A 425 22.47 30.32 4.18
C GLY A 425 23.58 29.56 4.93
N VAL A 426 23.22 28.54 5.71
CA VAL A 426 24.15 27.64 6.43
C VAL A 426 24.28 26.30 5.70
N ALA A 427 23.23 25.87 5.00
CA ALA A 427 23.21 24.68 4.17
C ALA A 427 22.95 25.06 2.70
N GLU A 428 23.92 24.78 1.83
CA GLU A 428 23.77 24.94 0.36
C GLU A 428 22.90 23.82 -0.27
N THR A 429 22.40 22.88 0.54
CA THR A 429 21.43 21.87 0.12
C THR A 429 20.02 22.47 0.00
N PRO A 430 19.24 22.12 -1.03
CA PRO A 430 17.83 22.47 -1.11
C PRO A 430 17.05 21.84 0.06
N VAL A 431 15.98 22.51 0.49
CA VAL A 431 15.17 22.13 1.66
C VAL A 431 13.79 21.66 1.20
N ALA A 432 13.33 20.51 1.71
CA ALA A 432 11.99 19.98 1.46
C ALA A 432 10.90 20.91 2.02
N TYR A 433 9.76 20.97 1.33
CA TYR A 433 8.71 21.94 1.63
C TYR A 433 7.32 21.40 1.28
N THR A 434 6.29 22.10 1.74
CA THR A 434 4.90 21.87 1.34
C THR A 434 4.30 23.09 0.65
N THR A 435 3.34 22.88 -0.24
CA THR A 435 2.59 23.92 -0.96
C THR A 435 1.17 23.43 -1.24
N PHE A 436 0.32 24.33 -1.73
CA PHE A 436 -0.83 23.95 -2.54
C PHE A 436 -0.55 24.16 -4.02
N VAL A 437 -1.04 23.25 -4.86
CA VAL A 437 -1.07 23.37 -6.32
C VAL A 437 -2.51 23.51 -6.78
N THR A 438 -2.77 24.43 -7.70
CA THR A 438 -4.09 24.78 -8.21
C THR A 438 -4.46 23.88 -9.37
N SER A 439 -5.40 22.97 -9.13
CA SER A 439 -5.96 22.12 -10.17
C SER A 439 -6.85 22.88 -11.16
N TRP A 440 -7.20 22.24 -12.28
CA TRP A 440 -8.01 22.78 -13.38
C TRP A 440 -9.37 23.36 -12.93
N ASP A 441 -10.01 22.75 -11.93
CA ASP A 441 -11.28 23.20 -11.35
C ASP A 441 -11.11 24.20 -10.18
N LYS A 442 -9.86 24.63 -9.95
CA LYS A 442 -9.37 25.47 -8.83
C LYS A 442 -9.32 24.77 -7.48
N THR A 443 -9.49 23.45 -7.43
CA THR A 443 -9.18 22.67 -6.23
C THR A 443 -7.73 22.86 -5.85
N GLN A 444 -7.46 23.19 -4.59
CA GLN A 444 -6.11 23.24 -4.04
C GLN A 444 -5.71 21.81 -3.62
N ILE A 445 -4.68 21.25 -4.24
CA ILE A 445 -4.11 19.96 -3.89
C ILE A 445 -2.89 20.20 -3.01
N SER A 446 -2.82 19.58 -1.83
CA SER A 446 -1.67 19.70 -0.93
C SER A 446 -0.53 18.81 -1.41
N VAL A 447 0.63 19.39 -1.65
CA VAL A 447 1.81 18.74 -2.22
C VAL A 447 2.99 18.91 -1.28
N ASN A 448 3.83 17.88 -1.19
CA ASN A 448 5.12 17.91 -0.53
C ASN A 448 6.20 17.67 -1.60
N PHE A 449 7.25 18.49 -1.61
CA PHE A 449 8.40 18.34 -2.50
C PHE A 449 9.64 18.07 -1.66
N PHE A 450 10.31 16.95 -1.93
CA PHE A 450 11.56 16.57 -1.31
C PHE A 450 12.68 16.62 -2.36
N PRO A 451 13.69 17.48 -2.21
CA PRO A 451 14.79 17.56 -3.17
C PRO A 451 15.69 16.32 -3.09
N ALA A 452 16.34 15.99 -4.20
CA ALA A 452 17.39 14.97 -4.27
C ALA A 452 18.48 15.17 -3.19
N LEU A 453 19.08 14.08 -2.73
CA LEU A 453 20.35 14.13 -2.01
C LEU A 453 21.49 14.25 -3.03
N ALA A 454 22.47 15.11 -2.76
CA ALA A 454 23.53 15.42 -3.71
C ALA A 454 24.54 14.27 -3.85
N THR A 455 24.38 13.46 -4.91
CA THR A 455 25.29 12.36 -5.27
C THR A 455 26.49 12.89 -6.07
N GLY A 456 27.32 13.72 -5.44
CA GLY A 456 28.44 14.41 -6.08
C GLY A 456 28.26 15.93 -6.13
N ALA A 457 29.25 16.64 -6.65
CA ALA A 457 29.16 18.09 -6.86
C ALA A 457 28.29 18.41 -8.09
N PRO A 458 27.52 19.51 -8.07
CA PRO A 458 26.88 20.02 -9.29
C PRO A 458 27.96 20.65 -10.18
N ASP A 459 28.36 19.94 -11.23
CA ASP A 459 29.37 20.43 -12.18
C ASP A 459 28.90 21.72 -12.88
N ASP A 460 29.71 22.76 -12.73
CA ASP A 460 30.05 23.87 -13.65
C ASP A 460 28.95 24.71 -14.36
N GLY A 461 27.67 24.32 -14.39
CA GLY A 461 26.71 24.96 -15.29
C GLY A 461 25.20 24.79 -15.07
N VAL A 462 24.74 23.84 -14.22
CA VAL A 462 23.31 23.48 -14.01
C VAL A 462 22.72 22.70 -15.22
N PRO A 463 22.15 21.52 -14.98
CA PRO A 463 20.69 21.45 -14.84
C PRO A 463 20.25 20.77 -13.51
N GLY A 464 19.09 20.12 -13.47
CA GLY A 464 18.40 19.69 -12.24
C GLY A 464 18.56 18.22 -11.89
N ALA A 465 17.60 17.70 -11.10
CA ALA A 465 17.45 16.27 -10.82
C ALA A 465 16.08 15.75 -11.27
N GLU A 466 16.05 14.50 -11.71
CA GLU A 466 14.87 13.77 -12.17
C GLU A 466 13.87 13.58 -11.03
N THR A 467 12.58 13.49 -11.36
CA THR A 467 11.50 13.50 -10.35
C THR A 467 10.74 12.18 -10.28
N ILE A 468 10.51 11.68 -9.07
CA ILE A 468 9.62 10.55 -8.80
C ILE A 468 8.35 11.06 -8.12
N PHE A 469 7.21 10.82 -8.75
CA PHE A 469 5.89 11.02 -8.14
C PHE A 469 5.51 9.76 -7.35
N ASN A 470 5.41 9.87 -6.03
CA ASN A 470 5.00 8.77 -5.15
C ASN A 470 3.56 9.02 -4.66
N GLY A 471 2.61 8.26 -5.22
CA GLY A 471 1.18 8.35 -4.89
C GLY A 471 0.81 7.52 -3.66
N PRO A 472 0.05 8.07 -2.69
CA PRO A 472 -0.38 7.33 -1.50
C PRO A 472 -1.58 6.41 -1.79
N GLY A 473 -1.85 5.47 -0.88
CA GLY A 473 -3.07 4.67 -0.93
C GLY A 473 -4.33 5.45 -0.55
N LEU A 474 -5.50 4.84 -0.76
CA LEU A 474 -6.79 5.43 -0.39
C LEU A 474 -6.87 5.60 1.12
N ALA A 475 -7.35 6.74 1.61
CA ALA A 475 -7.30 7.10 3.04
C ALA A 475 -5.88 7.21 3.64
N GLN A 476 -4.85 7.44 2.81
CA GLN A 476 -3.52 7.90 3.24
C GLN A 476 -3.19 9.30 2.72
N ALA A 477 -2.40 10.04 3.51
CA ALA A 477 -1.84 11.33 3.11
C ALA A 477 -0.57 11.14 2.26
N GLY A 478 -0.20 12.14 1.47
CA GLY A 478 1.11 12.13 0.81
C GLY A 478 2.21 12.18 1.86
N ALA A 479 3.19 11.26 1.80
CA ALA A 479 4.21 11.13 2.84
C ALA A 479 4.92 12.46 3.14
N THR A 480 4.98 12.82 4.42
CA THR A 480 5.53 14.10 4.92
C THR A 480 6.90 13.96 5.58
N ASP A 481 7.30 12.74 5.93
CA ASP A 481 8.59 12.43 6.52
C ASP A 481 9.57 11.96 5.41
N PRO A 482 10.79 12.53 5.30
CA PRO A 482 11.79 12.06 4.34
C PRO A 482 12.28 10.62 4.59
N ASN A 483 11.95 10.03 5.74
CA ASN A 483 12.30 8.65 6.11
C ASN A 483 11.21 7.63 5.77
N ASP A 484 10.12 8.05 5.12
CA ASP A 484 9.22 7.12 4.40
C ASP A 484 10.07 6.22 3.47
N PRO A 485 9.86 4.89 3.40
CA PRO A 485 10.75 3.99 2.67
C PRO A 485 10.96 4.35 1.19
N PHE A 486 9.90 4.76 0.48
CA PHE A 486 10.01 5.18 -0.92
C PHE A 486 10.70 6.54 -1.04
N VAL A 487 10.39 7.49 -0.16
CA VAL A 487 11.05 8.80 -0.14
C VAL A 487 12.55 8.67 0.22
N LYS A 488 12.92 7.85 1.22
CA LYS A 488 14.32 7.57 1.60
C LYS A 488 15.08 6.96 0.42
N ALA A 489 14.54 5.89 -0.18
CA ALA A 489 15.18 5.16 -1.27
C ALA A 489 15.43 6.06 -2.49
N PHE A 490 14.39 6.69 -3.05
CA PHE A 490 14.55 7.48 -4.27
C PHE A 490 15.42 8.73 -4.07
N ARG A 491 15.35 9.38 -2.90
CA ARG A 491 16.24 10.52 -2.61
C ARG A 491 17.70 10.11 -2.46
N ALA A 492 17.99 8.91 -1.94
CA ALA A 492 19.35 8.36 -1.85
C ALA A 492 19.97 8.10 -3.24
N PHE A 493 19.16 7.69 -4.22
CA PHE A 493 19.58 7.56 -5.63
C PHE A 493 19.54 8.89 -6.41
N GLY A 494 19.45 10.03 -5.72
CA GLY A 494 19.52 11.36 -6.36
C GLY A 494 18.31 11.71 -7.22
N TYR A 495 17.10 11.31 -6.82
CA TYR A 495 15.85 11.82 -7.39
C TYR A 495 15.21 12.88 -6.48
N ASN A 496 14.60 13.90 -7.08
CA ASN A 496 13.54 14.67 -6.42
C ASN A 496 12.33 13.74 -6.20
N VAL A 497 11.60 13.91 -5.09
CA VAL A 497 10.39 13.12 -4.82
C VAL A 497 9.22 14.04 -4.52
N VAL A 498 8.08 13.79 -5.17
CA VAL A 498 6.81 14.51 -4.98
C VAL A 498 5.78 13.58 -4.39
N THR A 499 5.15 13.98 -3.29
CA THR A 499 3.97 13.31 -2.71
C THR A 499 2.83 14.31 -2.57
N TRP A 500 1.59 13.84 -2.57
CA TRP A 500 0.41 14.70 -2.45
C TRP A 500 -0.72 14.04 -1.68
N ASP A 501 -1.56 14.83 -1.04
CA ASP A 501 -2.81 14.34 -0.44
C ASP A 501 -3.85 14.15 -1.57
N PRO A 502 -4.57 13.01 -1.68
CA PRO A 502 -5.55 12.82 -2.74
C PRO A 502 -6.72 13.83 -2.70
N ARG A 503 -7.36 14.06 -3.86
CA ARG A 503 -8.54 14.94 -3.99
C ARG A 503 -9.62 14.58 -2.97
N GLY A 504 -10.07 15.56 -2.20
CA GLY A 504 -11.08 15.39 -1.16
C GLY A 504 -10.57 14.80 0.15
N GLU A 505 -9.32 14.35 0.23
CA GLU A 505 -8.71 13.76 1.41
C GLU A 505 -7.76 14.75 2.12
N PHE A 506 -7.53 14.54 3.42
CA PHE A 506 -6.60 15.31 4.26
C PHE A 506 -6.67 16.83 3.99
N ALA A 507 -5.56 17.48 3.62
CA ALA A 507 -5.52 18.92 3.33
C ALA A 507 -5.99 19.28 1.91
N SER A 508 -6.07 18.33 0.98
CA SER A 508 -6.49 18.56 -0.41
C SER A 508 -7.99 18.84 -0.55
N GLY A 509 -8.34 19.92 -1.25
CA GLY A 509 -9.72 20.34 -1.48
C GLY A 509 -10.50 19.39 -2.41
N GLY A 510 -11.68 19.86 -2.85
CA GLY A 510 -12.49 19.12 -3.82
C GLY A 510 -13.28 17.95 -3.20
N VAL A 511 -13.65 16.98 -4.04
CA VAL A 511 -14.45 15.81 -3.69
C VAL A 511 -13.90 14.59 -4.44
N LEU A 512 -13.57 13.50 -3.73
CA LEU A 512 -12.97 12.27 -4.24
C LEU A 512 -13.91 11.52 -5.21
N GLN A 513 -13.38 11.08 -6.34
CA GLN A 513 -14.06 10.33 -7.41
C GLN A 513 -13.43 8.95 -7.72
N LEU A 514 -12.53 8.45 -6.85
CA LEU A 514 -11.83 7.17 -6.98
C LEU A 514 -10.96 7.09 -8.26
N ASP A 515 -9.82 7.77 -8.26
CA ASP A 515 -8.89 7.91 -9.40
C ASP A 515 -9.60 8.16 -10.74
N SER A 516 -10.54 9.10 -10.77
CA SER A 516 -11.24 9.40 -12.01
C SER A 516 -10.28 10.12 -12.97
N PRO A 517 -10.13 9.66 -14.23
CA PRO A 517 -9.31 10.36 -15.23
C PRO A 517 -9.78 11.79 -15.51
N GLN A 518 -11.00 12.15 -15.13
CA GLN A 518 -11.57 13.50 -15.28
C GLN A 518 -11.40 14.39 -14.04
N TYR A 519 -10.87 13.87 -12.92
CA TYR A 519 -10.68 14.61 -11.67
C TYR A 519 -9.28 14.38 -11.10
N GLU A 520 -9.03 13.27 -10.41
CA GLU A 520 -7.71 12.94 -9.84
C GLU A 520 -6.62 12.84 -10.92
N GLY A 521 -6.93 12.24 -12.08
CA GLY A 521 -6.00 12.20 -13.21
C GLY A 521 -5.62 13.59 -13.72
N GLN A 522 -6.57 14.53 -13.72
CA GLN A 522 -6.33 15.93 -14.10
C GLN A 522 -5.57 16.71 -13.02
N ASP A 523 -5.71 16.34 -11.73
CA ASP A 523 -4.92 16.92 -10.65
C ASP A 523 -3.43 16.62 -10.85
N VAL A 524 -3.07 15.36 -11.11
CA VAL A 524 -1.68 14.95 -11.37
C VAL A 524 -1.11 15.64 -12.62
N GLN A 525 -1.90 15.83 -13.69
CA GLN A 525 -1.47 16.63 -14.85
C GLN A 525 -1.12 18.08 -14.48
N GLN A 526 -1.78 18.68 -13.48
CA GLN A 526 -1.39 19.99 -12.95
C GLN A 526 -0.17 19.89 -12.01
N LEU A 527 -0.01 18.82 -11.23
CA LEU A 527 1.19 18.62 -10.41
C LEU A 527 2.46 18.47 -11.26
N ILE A 528 2.42 17.71 -12.36
CA ILE A 528 3.51 17.59 -13.34
C ILE A 528 3.81 18.95 -13.99
N SER A 529 2.76 19.71 -14.34
CA SER A 529 2.91 21.07 -14.90
C SER A 529 3.54 22.06 -13.90
N TRP A 530 3.23 21.91 -12.60
CA TRP A 530 3.82 22.71 -11.53
C TRP A 530 5.28 22.31 -11.27
N VAL A 531 5.61 21.01 -11.22
CA VAL A 531 6.97 20.56 -10.89
C VAL A 531 7.98 20.99 -11.96
N ALA A 532 7.58 20.99 -13.24
CA ALA A 532 8.39 21.48 -14.36
C ALA A 532 8.73 22.99 -14.31
N THR A 533 8.24 23.72 -13.29
CA THR A 533 8.57 25.13 -13.05
C THR A 533 9.48 25.37 -11.84
N GLN A 534 9.83 24.36 -11.05
CA GLN A 534 10.66 24.53 -9.84
C GLN A 534 12.16 24.58 -10.17
N ASP A 535 12.93 25.34 -9.39
CA ASP A 535 14.40 25.36 -9.46
C ASP A 535 14.94 24.01 -8.97
N GLY A 536 15.79 23.35 -9.77
CA GLY A 536 16.42 22.06 -9.42
C GLY A 536 15.71 20.80 -9.94
N VAL A 537 14.70 20.95 -10.81
CA VAL A 537 14.03 19.83 -11.51
C VAL A 537 14.59 19.69 -12.92
N GLU A 538 14.90 18.46 -13.34
CA GLU A 538 15.41 18.15 -14.69
C GLU A 538 14.30 18.12 -15.75
N LEU A 539 14.60 18.59 -16.97
CA LEU A 539 13.62 18.77 -18.05
C LEU A 539 14.15 18.27 -19.41
N ASP A 540 13.51 17.25 -20.02
CA ASP A 540 13.89 16.74 -21.35
C ASP A 540 13.58 17.72 -22.51
N ASP A 541 12.54 18.54 -22.40
CA ASP A 541 12.32 19.71 -23.28
C ASP A 541 11.85 20.91 -22.43
N ALA A 542 12.82 21.75 -22.08
CA ALA A 542 12.60 22.97 -21.29
C ALA A 542 11.68 24.01 -21.98
N ALA A 543 11.39 23.86 -23.28
CA ALA A 543 10.47 24.72 -24.02
C ALA A 543 9.03 24.19 -24.05
N THR A 544 8.80 22.87 -23.93
CA THR A 544 7.47 22.28 -23.69
C THR A 544 7.12 22.20 -22.20
N LYS A 545 8.11 22.30 -21.31
CA LYS A 545 7.99 21.98 -19.87
C LYS A 545 7.61 20.51 -19.64
N ASP A 546 8.37 19.65 -20.32
CA ASP A 546 8.54 18.22 -20.03
C ASP A 546 9.54 18.04 -18.88
N PRO A 547 9.14 17.58 -17.68
CA PRO A 547 10.07 17.17 -16.64
C PRO A 547 10.49 15.70 -16.81
N ARG A 548 11.77 15.40 -16.59
CA ARG A 548 12.28 14.02 -16.60
C ARG A 548 11.76 13.29 -15.36
N MET A 549 10.82 12.35 -15.52
CA MET A 549 10.07 11.83 -14.38
C MET A 549 9.50 10.40 -14.49
N GLY A 550 9.46 9.73 -13.34
CA GLY A 550 8.77 8.45 -13.15
C GLY A 550 7.65 8.52 -12.10
N MET A 551 6.73 7.55 -12.12
CA MET A 551 5.71 7.39 -11.07
C MET A 551 5.87 6.07 -10.31
N VAL A 552 5.65 6.12 -9.00
CA VAL A 552 5.56 4.98 -8.08
C VAL A 552 4.40 5.17 -7.12
N GLY A 553 4.08 4.13 -6.35
CA GLY A 553 2.95 4.11 -5.43
C GLY A 553 2.17 2.81 -5.55
N VAL A 554 1.35 2.52 -4.54
CA VAL A 554 0.69 1.22 -4.39
C VAL A 554 -0.81 1.36 -4.14
N SER A 555 -1.60 0.33 -4.49
CA SER A 555 -3.07 0.36 -4.38
C SER A 555 -3.63 1.54 -5.20
N TYR A 556 -4.27 2.51 -4.56
CA TYR A 556 -4.69 3.79 -5.15
C TYR A 556 -3.50 4.55 -5.80
N GLY A 557 -2.36 4.58 -5.12
CA GLY A 557 -1.09 5.11 -5.64
C GLY A 557 -0.53 4.35 -6.84
N GLY A 558 -1.04 3.16 -7.14
CA GLY A 558 -0.79 2.42 -8.38
C GLY A 558 -1.84 2.73 -9.47
N GLY A 559 -3.13 2.77 -9.09
CA GLY A 559 -4.25 3.08 -9.98
C GLY A 559 -4.10 4.44 -10.67
N ILE A 560 -3.71 5.47 -9.92
CA ILE A 560 -3.48 6.82 -10.46
C ILE A 560 -2.36 6.88 -11.51
N GLN A 561 -1.33 6.03 -11.43
CA GLN A 561 -0.24 6.01 -12.42
C GLN A 561 -0.74 5.56 -13.79
N LEU A 562 -1.54 4.48 -13.82
CA LEU A 562 -2.17 3.97 -15.04
C LEU A 562 -3.15 4.99 -15.64
N VAL A 563 -3.83 5.78 -14.80
CA VAL A 563 -4.70 6.88 -15.24
C VAL A 563 -3.89 8.04 -15.85
N THR A 564 -2.80 8.45 -15.19
CA THR A 564 -1.96 9.56 -15.65
C THR A 564 -1.21 9.20 -16.93
N ALA A 565 -0.46 8.09 -16.97
CA ALA A 565 0.32 7.68 -18.14
C ALA A 565 -0.54 7.31 -19.37
N ALA A 566 -1.83 7.04 -19.19
CA ALA A 566 -2.77 6.84 -20.29
C ALA A 566 -3.29 8.14 -20.93
N SER A 567 -2.92 9.30 -20.38
CA SER A 567 -3.48 10.62 -20.74
C SER A 567 -2.47 11.78 -20.77
N ASP A 568 -1.33 11.68 -20.08
CA ASP A 568 -0.24 12.66 -20.08
C ASP A 568 1.02 12.05 -20.73
N PRO A 569 1.55 12.62 -21.82
CA PRO A 569 2.72 12.09 -22.51
C PRO A 569 4.06 12.41 -21.83
N ARG A 570 4.05 13.15 -20.71
CA ARG A 570 5.23 13.63 -19.97
C ARG A 570 5.64 12.71 -18.81
N VAL A 571 5.30 11.43 -18.90
CA VAL A 571 5.62 10.40 -17.90
C VAL A 571 6.56 9.40 -18.56
N ASP A 572 7.81 9.30 -18.11
CA ASP A 572 8.81 8.46 -18.79
C ASP A 572 8.72 6.98 -18.37
N ALA A 573 8.35 6.72 -17.11
CA ALA A 573 8.16 5.36 -16.60
C ALA A 573 7.12 5.31 -15.46
N ILE A 574 6.48 4.15 -15.28
CA ILE A 574 5.57 3.88 -14.17
C ILE A 574 5.87 2.52 -13.52
N ALA A 575 5.61 2.42 -12.21
CA ALA A 575 5.63 1.17 -11.46
C ALA A 575 4.35 1.01 -10.61
N PRO A 576 3.22 0.58 -11.22
CA PRO A 576 1.94 0.43 -10.52
C PRO A 576 1.94 -0.76 -9.56
N GLY A 577 2.05 -0.49 -8.27
CA GLY A 577 1.99 -1.52 -7.23
C GLY A 577 0.56 -1.92 -6.89
N TRP A 578 0.28 -3.21 -7.08
CA TRP A 578 -0.97 -3.91 -6.76
C TRP A 578 -2.25 -3.10 -7.03
N ALA A 579 -2.37 -2.63 -8.28
CA ALA A 579 -3.46 -1.79 -8.76
C ALA A 579 -4.56 -2.59 -9.48
N TRP A 580 -5.75 -2.01 -9.63
CA TRP A 580 -6.82 -2.59 -10.45
C TRP A 580 -6.68 -2.24 -11.93
N ASN A 581 -7.34 -3.01 -12.80
CA ASN A 581 -7.77 -2.52 -14.11
C ASN A 581 -9.15 -1.84 -13.98
N THR A 582 -10.14 -2.50 -13.35
CA THR A 582 -11.47 -1.91 -13.11
C THR A 582 -11.96 -2.13 -11.68
N LEU A 583 -12.59 -1.10 -11.09
CA LEU A 583 -13.24 -1.23 -9.77
C LEU A 583 -14.49 -2.13 -9.77
N PRO A 584 -15.30 -2.24 -10.85
CA PRO A 584 -16.36 -3.24 -10.92
C PRO A 584 -15.85 -4.67 -10.77
N ASP A 585 -14.73 -5.03 -11.40
CA ASP A 585 -14.21 -6.40 -11.35
C ASP A 585 -13.53 -6.71 -10.01
N SER A 586 -12.95 -5.70 -9.34
CA SER A 586 -12.42 -5.83 -7.97
C SER A 586 -13.51 -5.88 -6.89
N LEU A 587 -14.41 -4.90 -6.85
CA LEU A 587 -15.36 -4.68 -5.75
C LEU A 587 -16.73 -5.36 -5.98
N TYR A 588 -17.02 -5.74 -7.22
CA TYR A 588 -18.28 -6.40 -7.62
C TYR A 588 -18.06 -7.61 -8.59
N PRO A 589 -17.01 -8.45 -8.43
CA PRO A 589 -16.67 -9.56 -9.33
C PRO A 589 -17.86 -10.48 -9.57
N HIS A 590 -18.15 -10.78 -10.84
CA HIS A 590 -19.32 -11.58 -11.27
C HIS A 590 -20.66 -11.13 -10.63
N ASN A 591 -20.80 -9.84 -10.27
CA ASN A 591 -21.92 -9.24 -9.53
C ASN A 591 -22.07 -9.67 -8.05
N ALA A 592 -21.02 -10.19 -7.43
CA ALA A 592 -20.91 -10.42 -5.99
C ALA A 592 -20.22 -9.22 -5.32
N PHE A 593 -20.88 -8.59 -4.36
CA PHE A 593 -20.33 -7.42 -3.68
C PHE A 593 -19.28 -7.82 -2.63
N ARG A 594 -18.05 -7.28 -2.74
CA ARG A 594 -16.94 -7.51 -1.80
C ARG A 594 -17.17 -6.70 -0.51
N THR A 595 -18.13 -7.15 0.29
CA THR A 595 -18.67 -6.48 1.48
C THR A 595 -17.59 -6.02 2.46
N SER A 596 -16.62 -6.88 2.79
CA SER A 596 -15.61 -6.57 3.82
C SER A 596 -14.76 -5.38 3.44
N TYR A 597 -14.03 -5.45 2.31
CA TYR A 597 -13.19 -4.33 1.87
C TYR A 597 -13.98 -3.06 1.62
N SER A 598 -15.17 -3.17 1.03
CA SER A 598 -16.04 -2.00 0.82
C SER A 598 -16.39 -1.30 2.15
N ALA A 599 -16.63 -2.06 3.23
CA ALA A 599 -16.87 -1.50 4.55
C ALA A 599 -15.61 -0.90 5.19
N LEU A 600 -14.43 -1.53 5.01
CA LEU A 600 -13.16 -1.06 5.58
C LEU A 600 -12.64 0.20 4.89
N LEU A 601 -12.66 0.24 3.56
CA LEU A 601 -12.27 1.43 2.77
C LEU A 601 -13.18 2.62 3.10
N LEU A 602 -14.50 2.40 3.26
CA LEU A 602 -15.43 3.43 3.71
C LEU A 602 -15.15 3.87 5.16
N LEU A 603 -14.78 2.96 6.05
CA LEU A 603 -14.43 3.28 7.43
C LEU A 603 -13.19 4.18 7.48
N GLY A 604 -12.15 3.86 6.73
CA GLY A 604 -10.94 4.69 6.60
C GLY A 604 -11.27 6.10 6.10
N LEU A 605 -11.98 6.21 4.98
CA LEU A 605 -12.42 7.50 4.40
C LEU A 605 -13.29 8.33 5.37
N VAL A 606 -14.12 7.67 6.19
CA VAL A 606 -14.94 8.37 7.21
C VAL A 606 -14.11 8.77 8.44
N GLN A 607 -13.07 8.01 8.80
CA GLN A 607 -12.15 8.32 9.90
C GLN A 607 -11.20 9.47 9.54
N THR A 608 -10.66 9.52 8.31
CA THR A 608 -9.83 10.63 7.81
C THR A 608 -10.62 11.90 7.52
N GLY A 609 -11.96 11.82 7.50
CA GLY A 609 -12.85 12.95 7.22
C GLY A 609 -12.93 13.31 5.73
N ALA A 610 -12.67 12.34 4.85
CA ALA A 610 -12.62 12.52 3.40
C ALA A 610 -13.97 13.00 2.82
N ARG A 611 -13.87 13.88 1.82
CA ARG A 611 -14.97 14.47 1.07
C ARG A 611 -15.28 13.58 -0.13
N ILE A 612 -15.98 12.47 0.07
CA ILE A 612 -16.21 11.46 -0.99
C ILE A 612 -17.49 11.71 -1.79
N ASN A 613 -17.53 11.26 -3.06
CA ASN A 613 -18.75 11.29 -3.88
C ASN A 613 -19.92 10.59 -3.15
N PRO A 614 -21.10 11.24 -3.00
CA PRO A 614 -22.21 10.69 -2.23
C PRO A 614 -22.78 9.37 -2.78
N MET A 615 -22.53 9.03 -4.05
CA MET A 615 -22.91 7.74 -4.62
C MET A 615 -22.12 6.56 -4.01
N ILE A 616 -20.92 6.80 -3.46
CA ILE A 616 -20.09 5.76 -2.82
C ILE A 616 -20.80 5.26 -1.54
N TYR A 617 -21.25 6.16 -0.66
CA TYR A 617 -22.09 5.78 0.50
C TYR A 617 -23.33 4.98 0.07
N GLY A 618 -23.98 5.40 -1.01
CA GLY A 618 -25.15 4.71 -1.54
C GLY A 618 -24.83 3.30 -2.05
N GLY A 619 -23.73 3.14 -2.78
CA GLY A 619 -23.30 1.85 -3.35
C GLY A 619 -22.90 0.85 -2.28
N ILE A 620 -22.16 1.31 -1.27
CA ILE A 620 -21.72 0.45 -0.18
C ILE A 620 -22.91 0.07 0.73
N LEU A 621 -23.89 0.96 0.90
CA LEU A 621 -25.14 0.63 1.57
C LEU A 621 -25.97 -0.41 0.81
N THR A 622 -26.20 -0.27 -0.50
CA THR A 622 -26.98 -1.25 -1.27
C THR A 622 -26.24 -2.58 -1.45
N GLY A 623 -24.91 -2.52 -1.61
CA GLY A 623 -24.04 -3.67 -1.66
C GLY A 623 -24.08 -4.49 -0.37
N ALA A 624 -23.78 -3.87 0.78
CA ALA A 624 -23.74 -4.57 2.07
C ALA A 624 -25.11 -5.07 2.55
N THR A 625 -26.22 -4.39 2.18
CA THR A 625 -27.57 -4.78 2.66
C THR A 625 -28.36 -5.68 1.71
N LEU A 626 -28.09 -5.65 0.41
CA LEU A 626 -28.84 -6.39 -0.62
C LEU A 626 -27.94 -7.22 -1.57
N GLY A 627 -26.62 -7.12 -1.44
CA GLY A 627 -25.64 -7.73 -2.34
C GLY A 627 -25.57 -7.08 -3.73
N ILE A 628 -26.20 -5.93 -3.97
CA ILE A 628 -26.35 -5.33 -5.31
C ILE A 628 -25.89 -3.88 -5.41
N LEU A 629 -25.31 -3.57 -6.57
CA LEU A 629 -25.10 -2.20 -7.05
C LEU A 629 -26.12 -1.86 -8.13
N THR A 630 -26.58 -0.60 -8.14
CA THR A 630 -27.44 -0.04 -9.18
C THR A 630 -26.62 0.36 -10.41
N PRO A 631 -27.23 0.48 -11.62
CA PRO A 631 -26.50 0.86 -12.82
C PRO A 631 -25.69 2.16 -12.71
N ALA A 632 -26.17 3.16 -11.95
CA ALA A 632 -25.45 4.41 -11.73
C ALA A 632 -24.22 4.26 -10.81
N GLN A 633 -24.26 3.33 -9.85
CA GLN A 633 -23.12 3.02 -8.98
C GLN A 633 -22.07 2.18 -9.73
N ILE A 634 -22.52 1.22 -10.55
CA ILE A 634 -21.65 0.48 -11.46
C ILE A 634 -20.99 1.46 -12.46
N GLN A 635 -21.76 2.40 -13.02
CA GLN A 635 -21.22 3.42 -13.94
C GLN A 635 -20.23 4.38 -13.26
N LEU A 636 -20.39 4.69 -11.97
CA LEU A 636 -19.35 5.41 -11.22
C LEU A 636 -18.05 4.59 -11.22
N LEU A 637 -18.11 3.34 -10.76
CA LEU A 637 -16.93 2.48 -10.69
C LEU A 637 -16.28 2.21 -12.08
N GLN A 638 -17.08 2.20 -13.15
CA GLN A 638 -16.58 2.10 -14.55
C GLN A 638 -15.88 3.37 -15.06
N ASN A 639 -16.14 4.53 -14.45
CA ASN A 639 -15.51 5.82 -14.77
C ASN A 639 -14.36 6.18 -13.79
N SER A 640 -14.00 5.23 -12.92
CA SER A 640 -13.03 5.36 -11.83
C SER A 640 -11.84 4.43 -12.08
N GLY A 641 -10.61 4.97 -12.06
CA GLY A 641 -9.42 4.26 -12.50
C GLY A 641 -9.29 4.17 -14.04
N PRO A 642 -8.37 3.31 -14.54
CA PRO A 642 -7.92 3.37 -15.92
C PRO A 642 -8.73 2.49 -16.90
N GLY A 643 -9.05 1.24 -16.52
CA GLY A 643 -9.78 0.29 -17.35
C GLY A 643 -9.27 0.18 -18.79
N GLN A 644 -10.11 0.62 -19.72
CA GLN A 644 -9.83 0.61 -21.16
C GLN A 644 -8.77 1.63 -21.63
N THR A 645 -8.34 2.58 -20.79
CA THR A 645 -7.32 3.57 -21.19
C THR A 645 -5.90 3.03 -21.09
N VAL A 646 -5.67 1.91 -20.39
CA VAL A 646 -4.35 1.27 -20.25
C VAL A 646 -3.67 0.98 -21.60
N ARG A 647 -4.45 0.68 -22.64
CA ARG A 647 -3.93 0.49 -24.02
C ARG A 647 -3.31 1.74 -24.68
N ASN A 648 -3.45 2.90 -24.05
CA ASN A 648 -2.82 4.15 -24.49
C ASN A 648 -1.41 4.34 -23.88
N ILE A 649 -1.04 3.53 -22.89
CA ILE A 649 0.24 3.62 -22.17
C ILE A 649 1.33 3.00 -23.02
N ASN A 650 2.15 3.87 -23.64
CA ASN A 650 3.28 3.48 -24.48
C ASN A 650 4.63 3.51 -23.72
N VAL A 651 4.59 3.81 -22.42
CA VAL A 651 5.77 4.09 -21.59
C VAL A 651 6.17 2.85 -20.78
N PRO A 652 7.46 2.66 -20.47
CA PRO A 652 7.96 1.60 -19.60
C PRO A 652 7.13 1.39 -18.33
N THR A 653 6.50 0.22 -18.22
CA THR A 653 5.58 -0.13 -17.12
C THR A 653 6.04 -1.39 -16.36
N LEU A 654 6.39 -1.24 -15.08
CA LEU A 654 6.60 -2.35 -14.14
C LEU A 654 5.32 -2.60 -13.34
N LEU A 655 4.53 -3.60 -13.72
CA LEU A 655 3.42 -4.06 -12.90
C LEU A 655 3.96 -4.95 -11.77
N PHE A 656 3.44 -4.81 -10.55
CA PHE A 656 3.66 -5.83 -9.51
C PHE A 656 2.37 -6.09 -8.72
N GLN A 657 2.06 -7.35 -8.41
CA GLN A 657 0.76 -7.75 -7.86
C GLN A 657 0.92 -8.81 -6.75
N GLY A 658 0.10 -8.71 -5.71
CA GLY A 658 0.18 -9.59 -4.56
C GLY A 658 -0.48 -10.95 -4.79
N THR A 659 0.24 -12.05 -4.54
CA THR A 659 -0.30 -13.43 -4.57
C THR A 659 -1.33 -13.69 -3.46
N VAL A 660 -1.34 -12.85 -2.42
CA VAL A 660 -2.36 -12.82 -1.37
C VAL A 660 -3.26 -11.57 -1.42
N ASP A 661 -3.34 -10.87 -2.57
CA ASP A 661 -4.17 -9.67 -2.67
C ASP A 661 -5.67 -9.96 -2.83
N VAL A 662 -6.34 -10.01 -1.68
CA VAL A 662 -7.79 -10.24 -1.55
C VAL A 662 -8.68 -9.03 -1.91
N LEU A 663 -8.14 -7.91 -2.39
CA LEU A 663 -8.88 -6.74 -2.89
C LEU A 663 -8.71 -6.55 -4.40
N PHE A 664 -7.47 -6.61 -4.88
CA PHE A 664 -7.08 -6.56 -6.28
C PHE A 664 -6.34 -7.86 -6.63
N PRO A 665 -7.07 -8.95 -6.94
CA PRO A 665 -6.47 -10.24 -7.25
C PRO A 665 -5.51 -10.19 -8.44
N LEU A 666 -4.65 -11.19 -8.53
CA LEU A 666 -3.64 -11.38 -9.59
C LEU A 666 -4.20 -11.12 -11.00
N GLN A 667 -5.44 -11.51 -11.29
CA GLN A 667 -6.16 -11.27 -12.54
C GLN A 667 -6.17 -9.81 -13.00
N GLN A 668 -6.19 -8.83 -12.08
CA GLN A 668 -6.13 -7.40 -12.43
C GLN A 668 -4.82 -7.03 -13.12
N SER A 669 -3.70 -7.66 -12.73
CA SER A 669 -2.40 -7.45 -13.35
C SER A 669 -2.29 -8.07 -14.74
N ILE A 670 -2.91 -9.25 -14.94
CA ILE A 670 -3.03 -9.92 -16.25
C ILE A 670 -3.88 -9.08 -17.21
N LEU A 671 -5.00 -8.51 -16.75
CA LEU A 671 -5.82 -7.58 -17.53
C LEU A 671 -5.02 -6.34 -17.94
N ASN A 672 -4.29 -5.73 -16.99
CA ASN A 672 -3.42 -4.58 -17.27
C ASN A 672 -2.33 -4.95 -18.30
N MET A 673 -1.60 -6.05 -18.13
CA MET A 673 -0.60 -6.52 -19.10
C MET A 673 -1.20 -6.82 -20.48
N GLY A 674 -2.42 -7.37 -20.54
CA GLY A 674 -3.15 -7.63 -21.77
C GLY A 674 -3.48 -6.35 -22.56
N TYR A 675 -3.88 -5.27 -21.88
CA TYR A 675 -4.03 -3.97 -22.54
C TYR A 675 -2.70 -3.35 -22.97
N LEU A 676 -1.61 -3.68 -22.30
CA LEU A 676 -0.23 -3.26 -22.65
C LEU A 676 0.44 -4.18 -23.69
N ALA A 677 -0.27 -5.11 -24.34
CA ALA A 677 0.33 -6.07 -25.27
C ALA A 677 1.13 -5.45 -26.43
N ALA A 678 0.79 -4.22 -26.86
CA ALA A 678 1.52 -3.49 -27.90
C ALA A 678 2.78 -2.75 -27.40
N ASN A 679 2.96 -2.63 -26.08
CA ASN A 679 4.11 -1.98 -25.46
C ASN A 679 5.22 -3.04 -25.22
N PRO A 680 6.45 -2.85 -25.73
CA PRO A 680 7.54 -3.81 -25.52
C PRO A 680 8.13 -3.76 -24.10
N ASN A 681 8.11 -2.59 -23.46
CA ASN A 681 8.77 -2.34 -22.18
C ASN A 681 7.79 -2.57 -21.01
N VAL A 682 7.39 -3.83 -20.82
CA VAL A 682 6.44 -4.23 -19.77
C VAL A 682 6.96 -5.48 -19.05
N LYS A 683 7.19 -5.34 -17.76
CA LYS A 683 7.53 -6.44 -16.82
C LYS A 683 6.39 -6.59 -15.81
N LEU A 684 6.12 -7.83 -15.38
CA LEU A 684 5.19 -8.15 -14.30
C LEU A 684 5.94 -8.90 -13.19
N LEU A 685 5.69 -8.54 -11.92
CA LEU A 685 6.13 -9.30 -10.74
C LEU A 685 4.91 -9.80 -9.96
N TRP A 686 4.90 -11.05 -9.55
CA TRP A 686 3.97 -11.57 -8.53
C TRP A 686 4.74 -11.89 -7.24
N PHE A 687 4.26 -11.39 -6.10
CA PHE A 687 4.99 -11.42 -4.82
C PHE A 687 4.06 -11.70 -3.64
N CYS A 688 4.57 -12.19 -2.51
CA CYS A 688 3.75 -12.50 -1.34
C CYS A 688 3.41 -11.23 -0.54
N GLY A 689 2.26 -10.62 -0.87
CA GLY A 689 1.71 -9.47 -0.15
C GLY A 689 0.51 -8.86 -0.89
N GLY A 690 0.38 -7.54 -0.86
CA GLY A 690 -0.77 -6.80 -1.38
C GLY A 690 -1.69 -6.34 -0.23
N HIS A 691 -3.00 -6.48 -0.39
CA HIS A 691 -3.96 -6.12 0.66
C HIS A 691 -4.21 -7.22 1.70
N GLY A 692 -4.01 -8.50 1.38
CA GLY A 692 -4.12 -9.61 2.34
C GLY A 692 -2.80 -9.92 3.05
N THR A 693 -2.86 -10.87 3.98
CA THR A 693 -1.70 -11.23 4.81
C THR A 693 -0.86 -12.31 4.14
N CYS A 694 0.45 -12.10 3.98
CA CYS A 694 1.37 -13.18 3.61
C CYS A 694 1.62 -14.04 4.86
N LEU A 695 0.92 -15.17 4.99
CA LEU A 695 1.08 -16.07 6.15
C LEU A 695 2.35 -16.94 6.00
N PRO A 696 2.88 -17.50 7.11
CA PRO A 696 3.85 -18.58 7.04
C PRO A 696 3.38 -19.70 6.09
N ASP A 697 4.33 -20.31 5.37
CA ASP A 697 4.09 -21.34 4.36
C ASP A 697 3.20 -20.89 3.16
N GLN A 698 3.08 -19.58 2.91
CA GLN A 698 2.52 -18.99 1.67
C GLN A 698 3.55 -18.23 0.81
N GLY A 699 4.79 -18.07 1.29
CA GLY A 699 5.86 -17.32 0.63
C GLY A 699 6.78 -16.64 1.66
N ASN A 700 7.47 -15.58 1.25
CA ASN A 700 8.35 -14.79 2.13
C ASN A 700 8.11 -13.29 1.91
N GLY A 701 7.06 -12.73 2.55
CA GLY A 701 6.62 -11.36 2.33
C GLY A 701 7.66 -10.29 2.68
N ASP A 702 8.56 -10.56 3.63
CA ASP A 702 9.65 -9.64 3.97
C ASP A 702 10.65 -9.55 2.81
N ALA A 703 11.21 -10.69 2.37
CA ALA A 703 12.16 -10.73 1.25
C ALA A 703 11.55 -10.22 -0.06
N ASP A 704 10.28 -10.54 -0.31
CA ASP A 704 9.52 -10.10 -1.48
C ASP A 704 9.26 -8.59 -1.46
N SER A 705 9.09 -7.98 -0.28
CA SER A 705 9.01 -6.52 -0.13
C SER A 705 10.36 -5.83 -0.43
N VAL A 706 11.48 -6.44 -0.03
CA VAL A 706 12.83 -5.97 -0.42
C VAL A 706 13.02 -6.07 -1.93
N TRP A 707 12.62 -7.18 -2.53
CA TRP A 707 12.75 -7.47 -3.95
C TRP A 707 11.92 -6.50 -4.80
N THR A 708 10.62 -6.38 -4.56
CA THR A 708 9.74 -5.47 -5.33
C THR A 708 10.18 -4.01 -5.27
N LEU A 709 10.66 -3.51 -4.11
CA LEU A 709 11.25 -2.17 -4.02
C LEU A 709 12.59 -2.06 -4.79
N THR A 710 13.43 -3.09 -4.75
CA THR A 710 14.70 -3.12 -5.52
C THR A 710 14.43 -3.08 -7.03
N GLU A 711 13.48 -3.88 -7.52
CA GLU A 711 13.07 -3.90 -8.93
C GLU A 711 12.46 -2.56 -9.35
N THR A 712 11.64 -1.95 -8.49
CA THR A 712 11.05 -0.61 -8.73
C THR A 712 12.12 0.48 -8.84
N VAL A 713 13.17 0.42 -8.01
CA VAL A 713 14.33 1.32 -8.12
C VAL A 713 15.11 1.06 -9.42
N LYS A 714 15.43 -0.20 -9.74
CA LYS A 714 16.15 -0.57 -10.98
C LYS A 714 15.40 -0.13 -12.24
N TRP A 715 14.08 -0.30 -12.27
CA TRP A 715 13.23 0.14 -13.38
C TRP A 715 13.32 1.64 -13.62
N MET A 716 13.25 2.45 -12.56
CA MET A 716 13.36 3.90 -12.64
C MET A 716 14.79 4.36 -12.98
N GLN A 717 15.82 3.66 -12.51
CA GLN A 717 17.21 3.93 -12.89
C GLN A 717 17.41 3.73 -14.40
N HIS A 718 16.89 2.62 -14.95
CA HIS A 718 17.01 2.33 -16.36
C HIS A 718 16.19 3.29 -17.24
N TYR A 719 14.91 3.51 -16.93
CA TYR A 719 14.00 4.25 -17.83
C TYR A 719 13.86 5.75 -17.55
N VAL A 720 14.35 6.28 -16.43
CA VAL A 720 14.32 7.73 -16.12
C VAL A 720 15.73 8.34 -16.03
N LYS A 721 16.74 7.58 -15.60
CA LYS A 721 18.15 8.04 -15.52
C LYS A 721 19.06 7.49 -16.63
N ASP A 722 18.56 6.66 -17.55
CA ASP A 722 19.34 5.96 -18.58
C ASP A 722 20.48 5.07 -18.00
N LEU A 723 20.30 4.50 -16.80
CA LEU A 723 21.32 3.74 -16.05
C LEU A 723 21.06 2.23 -15.99
N GLY A 724 22.12 1.44 -16.25
CA GLY A 724 22.08 -0.02 -16.14
C GLY A 724 21.44 -0.73 -17.34
N PRO A 725 21.54 -2.07 -17.42
CA PRO A 725 20.94 -2.84 -18.51
C PRO A 725 19.43 -2.98 -18.35
N ALA A 726 18.73 -3.16 -19.48
CA ALA A 726 17.34 -3.61 -19.46
C ALA A 726 17.25 -5.06 -18.97
N ASP A 727 16.23 -5.38 -18.19
CA ASP A 727 15.97 -6.76 -17.75
C ASP A 727 15.35 -7.60 -18.90
N PRO A 728 15.89 -8.79 -19.24
CA PRO A 728 15.28 -9.67 -20.23
C PRO A 728 14.00 -10.39 -19.76
N ASN A 729 13.70 -10.42 -18.46
CA ASN A 729 12.53 -11.09 -17.90
C ASN A 729 11.27 -10.23 -18.10
N ALA A 730 10.28 -10.81 -18.77
CA ALA A 730 8.97 -10.18 -18.96
C ALA A 730 8.01 -10.47 -17.79
N PHE A 731 8.26 -11.55 -17.02
CA PHE A 731 7.46 -11.97 -15.89
C PHE A 731 8.30 -12.69 -14.84
N GLU A 732 8.08 -12.38 -13.57
CA GLU A 732 8.66 -13.10 -12.42
C GLU A 732 7.58 -13.34 -11.36
N TRP A 733 7.65 -14.44 -10.62
CA TRP A 733 6.71 -14.76 -9.54
C TRP A 733 7.36 -15.48 -8.37
N THR A 734 6.85 -15.23 -7.16
CA THR A 734 7.10 -16.04 -5.97
C THR A 734 6.16 -17.26 -5.97
N ASP A 735 6.57 -18.38 -5.37
CA ASP A 735 5.69 -19.52 -5.06
C ASP A 735 5.47 -19.68 -3.53
N GLN A 736 4.70 -20.69 -3.13
CA GLN A 736 4.36 -20.92 -1.71
C GLN A 736 5.57 -21.21 -0.81
N ASN A 737 6.70 -21.63 -1.39
CA ASN A 737 7.95 -21.92 -0.69
C ASN A 737 8.80 -20.64 -0.52
N GLY A 738 8.40 -19.53 -1.15
CA GLY A 738 9.18 -18.30 -1.27
C GLY A 738 10.27 -18.36 -2.35
N ASP A 739 10.25 -19.38 -3.22
CA ASP A 739 11.16 -19.50 -4.36
C ASP A 739 10.73 -18.54 -5.48
N ARG A 740 11.67 -17.75 -6.01
CA ARG A 740 11.43 -16.84 -7.13
C ARG A 740 11.66 -17.53 -8.45
N TRP A 741 10.66 -17.51 -9.31
CA TRP A 741 10.68 -18.00 -10.68
C TRP A 741 10.71 -16.83 -11.67
N THR A 742 11.41 -16.99 -12.79
CA THR A 742 11.54 -15.97 -13.84
C THR A 742 11.19 -16.51 -15.22
N SER A 743 10.71 -15.64 -16.11
CA SER A 743 10.45 -15.96 -17.52
C SER A 743 10.64 -14.75 -18.44
N THR A 744 11.16 -15.02 -19.64
CA THR A 744 11.21 -14.06 -20.76
C THR A 744 9.91 -14.01 -21.57
N VAL A 745 8.93 -14.86 -21.23
CA VAL A 745 7.60 -14.93 -21.88
C VAL A 745 6.55 -14.33 -20.94
N ARG A 746 5.64 -13.50 -21.48
CA ARG A 746 4.54 -12.91 -20.71
C ARG A 746 3.43 -13.93 -20.44
N PRO A 747 2.79 -13.95 -19.26
CA PRO A 747 1.65 -14.84 -18.95
C PRO A 747 0.38 -14.52 -19.75
N THR A 748 0.39 -13.47 -20.58
CA THR A 748 -0.65 -13.15 -21.56
C THR A 748 -0.37 -13.70 -22.97
N ALA A 749 0.70 -14.47 -23.16
CA ALA A 749 1.06 -15.07 -24.46
C ALA A 749 0.70 -16.56 -24.49
N ASP A 750 0.14 -17.03 -25.60
CA ASP A 750 -0.32 -18.42 -25.77
C ASP A 750 0.79 -19.44 -25.46
N GLU A 751 2.03 -19.13 -25.84
CA GLU A 751 3.19 -19.99 -25.60
C GLU A 751 3.74 -19.96 -24.16
N PHE A 752 3.16 -19.18 -23.24
CA PHE A 752 3.54 -19.23 -21.83
C PHE A 752 3.09 -20.54 -21.14
N TYR A 753 1.92 -21.04 -21.53
CA TYR A 753 1.30 -22.22 -20.91
C TYR A 753 1.74 -23.51 -21.62
N ASP A 754 1.74 -24.61 -20.87
CA ASP A 754 1.97 -25.94 -21.43
C ASP A 754 0.74 -26.37 -22.25
N ALA A 755 0.94 -26.65 -23.54
CA ALA A 755 -0.15 -27.04 -24.47
C ALA A 755 -0.90 -28.33 -24.05
N GLU A 756 -0.27 -29.17 -23.24
CA GLU A 756 -0.91 -30.18 -22.41
C GLU A 756 -0.45 -29.94 -20.96
N SER A 757 -1.37 -29.62 -20.05
CA SER A 757 -1.02 -29.37 -18.64
C SER A 757 -0.37 -30.58 -17.99
N LYS A 758 0.67 -30.35 -17.18
CA LYS A 758 1.32 -31.40 -16.37
C LYS A 758 0.37 -32.03 -15.34
N VAL A 759 -0.72 -31.33 -15.00
CA VAL A 759 -1.76 -31.79 -14.09
C VAL A 759 -2.98 -32.23 -14.88
N LEU A 760 -3.35 -33.51 -14.78
CA LEU A 760 -4.53 -34.05 -15.46
C LEU A 760 -5.82 -33.47 -14.86
N PRO A 761 -6.84 -33.12 -15.66
CA PRO A 761 -8.11 -32.62 -15.15
C PRO A 761 -8.74 -33.52 -14.08
N THR A 762 -9.19 -32.91 -12.99
CA THR A 762 -9.81 -33.58 -11.86
C THR A 762 -11.31 -33.69 -12.08
N LEU A 763 -11.86 -34.90 -11.99
CA LEU A 763 -13.29 -35.17 -12.19
C LEU A 763 -13.94 -35.68 -10.91
N TRP A 764 -14.93 -34.94 -10.42
CA TRP A 764 -15.72 -35.28 -9.22
C TRP A 764 -17.20 -35.40 -9.59
N ASN A 765 -17.86 -36.48 -9.15
CA ASN A 765 -19.24 -36.79 -9.53
C ASN A 765 -20.02 -37.54 -8.42
N THR A 766 -19.73 -37.23 -7.16
CA THR A 766 -20.33 -37.93 -6.01
C THR A 766 -21.73 -37.41 -5.65
N GLY A 767 -22.07 -36.17 -6.02
CA GLY A 767 -23.34 -35.52 -5.67
C GLY A 767 -23.39 -35.05 -4.21
N LYS A 768 -23.44 -33.73 -3.97
CA LYS A 768 -23.54 -33.17 -2.61
C LYS A 768 -24.44 -31.95 -2.53
N THR A 769 -25.41 -31.98 -1.63
CA THR A 769 -26.26 -30.81 -1.32
C THR A 769 -25.64 -29.99 -0.20
N LEU A 770 -25.48 -28.68 -0.43
CA LEU A 770 -25.11 -27.69 0.57
C LEU A 770 -26.31 -26.78 0.88
N PRO A 771 -26.64 -26.54 2.17
CA PRO A 771 -27.58 -25.49 2.55
C PRO A 771 -26.92 -24.11 2.41
N ILE A 772 -27.68 -23.12 1.96
CA ILE A 772 -27.25 -21.72 1.91
C ILE A 772 -27.89 -21.01 3.10
N ILE A 773 -27.08 -20.75 4.13
CA ILE A 773 -27.48 -20.10 5.38
C ILE A 773 -26.42 -19.05 5.70
N PRO A 774 -26.75 -17.75 5.80
CA PRO A 774 -25.77 -16.70 6.10
C PRO A 774 -24.95 -16.99 7.37
N ILE A 775 -23.66 -16.63 7.35
CA ILE A 775 -22.70 -16.75 8.47
C ILE A 775 -22.33 -18.21 8.84
N ILE A 776 -23.05 -19.24 8.37
CA ILE A 776 -22.79 -20.64 8.76
C ILE A 776 -22.07 -21.41 7.64
N GLY A 777 -21.01 -22.13 8.01
CA GLY A 777 -20.37 -23.15 7.17
C GLY A 777 -19.40 -22.64 6.10
N GLY A 778 -19.14 -21.32 6.09
CA GLY A 778 -18.37 -20.64 5.04
C GLY A 778 -16.86 -20.61 5.23
N SER A 779 -16.23 -19.86 4.32
CA SER A 779 -14.84 -19.40 4.38
C SER A 779 -14.75 -17.99 4.98
N GLY A 780 -13.72 -17.76 5.80
CA GLY A 780 -13.46 -16.49 6.45
C GLY A 780 -14.40 -16.20 7.64
N PRO A 781 -14.02 -15.31 8.58
CA PRO A 781 -12.75 -14.59 8.60
C PRO A 781 -11.56 -15.53 8.85
N SER A 782 -10.36 -15.14 8.42
CA SER A 782 -9.14 -15.89 8.74
C SER A 782 -8.89 -15.88 10.25
N PRO A 783 -8.69 -17.04 10.91
CA PRO A 783 -8.42 -17.09 12.35
C PRO A 783 -6.96 -16.72 12.68
N ASP A 784 -6.08 -16.75 11.68
CA ASP A 784 -4.63 -16.53 11.81
C ASP A 784 -4.23 -15.07 11.51
N VAL A 785 -5.22 -14.19 11.30
CA VAL A 785 -5.05 -12.77 10.94
C VAL A 785 -5.88 -11.89 11.88
N ASP A 786 -5.30 -10.79 12.36
CA ASP A 786 -6.00 -9.87 13.26
C ASP A 786 -7.16 -9.13 12.60
N LEU A 787 -8.18 -8.82 13.41
CA LEU A 787 -9.27 -7.93 12.98
C LEU A 787 -8.76 -6.48 12.88
N PRO A 788 -9.10 -5.73 11.82
CA PRO A 788 -10.17 -6.02 10.86
C PRO A 788 -9.75 -6.79 9.60
N TYR A 789 -8.46 -7.05 9.38
CA TYR A 789 -7.92 -7.55 8.11
C TYR A 789 -8.42 -8.96 7.78
N SER A 790 -8.59 -9.82 8.77
CA SER A 790 -9.18 -11.16 8.60
C SER A 790 -10.60 -11.19 8.01
N LEU A 791 -11.31 -10.06 7.94
CA LEU A 791 -12.59 -9.98 7.23
C LEU A 791 -12.42 -10.07 5.69
N GLY A 792 -11.24 -9.72 5.17
CA GLY A 792 -10.87 -9.82 3.77
C GLY A 792 -10.30 -11.18 3.37
N ASP A 793 -9.66 -11.87 4.32
CA ASP A 793 -8.89 -13.09 4.08
C ASP A 793 -9.78 -14.35 4.24
N GLY A 794 -9.68 -15.28 3.29
CA GLY A 794 -10.37 -16.57 3.30
C GLY A 794 -9.76 -17.55 4.30
N SER A 795 -10.54 -18.58 4.66
CA SER A 795 -10.08 -19.69 5.51
C SER A 795 -10.79 -21.00 5.14
N VAL A 796 -10.26 -22.15 5.60
CA VAL A 796 -10.79 -23.47 5.26
C VAL A 796 -12.28 -23.57 5.58
N ALA A 797 -13.10 -23.83 4.55
CA ALA A 797 -14.54 -23.71 4.65
C ALA A 797 -15.15 -24.88 5.43
N THR A 798 -15.80 -24.58 6.55
CA THR A 798 -16.28 -25.60 7.50
C THR A 798 -17.43 -26.48 6.98
N ASN A 799 -18.05 -26.14 5.84
CA ASN A 799 -19.03 -26.97 5.13
C ASN A 799 -18.94 -26.79 3.59
N ALA A 800 -17.89 -27.33 2.98
CA ALA A 800 -17.69 -27.34 1.53
C ALA A 800 -18.06 -28.68 0.86
N VAL A 801 -18.20 -28.68 -0.47
CA VAL A 801 -17.81 -29.83 -1.29
C VAL A 801 -16.29 -29.79 -1.40
N SER A 802 -15.63 -30.79 -0.83
CA SER A 802 -14.17 -30.98 -0.87
C SER A 802 -13.81 -31.91 -2.02
N ILE A 803 -12.84 -31.51 -2.84
CA ILE A 803 -12.39 -32.23 -4.03
C ILE A 803 -10.86 -32.26 -4.03
N ASP A 804 -10.29 -33.42 -3.71
CA ASP A 804 -8.85 -33.67 -3.87
C ASP A 804 -8.44 -33.43 -5.33
N LEU A 805 -7.49 -32.54 -5.57
CA LEU A 805 -6.99 -32.26 -6.91
C LEU A 805 -5.94 -33.30 -7.33
N ASN A 806 -5.92 -33.63 -8.62
CA ASN A 806 -4.86 -34.46 -9.20
C ASN A 806 -3.49 -33.78 -9.05
N ASN A 807 -2.45 -34.58 -8.79
CA ASN A 807 -1.06 -34.14 -8.80
C ASN A 807 -0.38 -34.43 -10.15
N PRO A 808 0.75 -33.76 -10.47
CA PRO A 808 1.58 -34.15 -11.61
C PRO A 808 2.11 -35.58 -11.43
N ALA A 809 2.11 -36.36 -12.52
CA ALA A 809 2.47 -37.78 -12.48
C ALA A 809 3.96 -38.04 -12.10
N SER A 810 4.83 -37.06 -12.34
CA SER A 810 6.24 -37.06 -11.92
C SER A 810 6.84 -35.66 -12.04
N GLY A 811 7.78 -35.31 -11.15
CA GLY A 811 8.46 -34.01 -11.17
C GLY A 811 7.56 -32.85 -10.74
N GLU A 812 8.06 -31.62 -10.94
CA GLU A 812 7.37 -30.39 -10.53
C GLU A 812 6.51 -29.79 -11.67
N ALA A 813 5.36 -29.24 -11.26
CA ALA A 813 4.46 -28.49 -12.11
C ALA A 813 4.17 -27.12 -11.47
N ASN A 814 4.67 -26.06 -12.11
CA ASN A 814 4.31 -24.69 -11.75
C ASN A 814 2.89 -24.43 -12.22
N VAL A 815 1.95 -24.40 -11.28
CA VAL A 815 0.59 -23.93 -11.53
C VAL A 815 0.61 -22.41 -11.40
N VAL A 816 0.35 -21.74 -12.50
CA VAL A 816 0.44 -20.28 -12.62
C VAL A 816 -0.74 -19.82 -13.47
N GLY A 817 -1.60 -18.99 -12.90
CA GLY A 817 -2.85 -18.56 -13.51
C GLY A 817 -4.10 -19.19 -12.89
N ALA A 818 -5.27 -18.84 -13.44
CA ALA A 818 -6.59 -19.24 -12.99
C ALA A 818 -6.88 -20.76 -13.07
N PRO A 819 -7.26 -21.41 -11.95
CA PRO A 819 -7.91 -22.71 -11.97
C PRO A 819 -9.25 -22.64 -12.72
N HIS A 820 -9.42 -23.40 -13.80
CA HIS A 820 -10.65 -23.43 -14.59
C HIS A 820 -11.60 -24.51 -14.05
N VAL A 821 -12.88 -24.17 -13.87
CA VAL A 821 -13.87 -25.05 -13.23
C VAL A 821 -15.20 -25.10 -13.99
N VAL A 822 -15.66 -26.32 -14.29
CA VAL A 822 -17.01 -26.59 -14.81
C VAL A 822 -17.84 -27.28 -13.73
N ILE A 823 -18.93 -26.64 -13.29
CA ILE A 823 -19.83 -27.15 -12.24
C ILE A 823 -21.20 -27.43 -12.85
N ASN A 824 -21.65 -28.69 -12.76
CA ASN A 824 -23.05 -29.04 -12.97
C ASN A 824 -23.77 -29.02 -11.61
N TYR A 825 -24.89 -28.30 -11.53
CA TYR A 825 -25.62 -28.09 -10.28
C TYR A 825 -27.12 -27.91 -10.50
N SER A 826 -27.89 -28.13 -9.45
CA SER A 826 -29.31 -27.73 -9.35
C SER A 826 -29.56 -27.08 -8.00
N GLY A 827 -30.67 -26.36 -7.80
CA GLY A 827 -30.95 -25.75 -6.50
C GLY A 827 -32.12 -24.77 -6.48
N LEU A 828 -32.53 -24.38 -5.27
CA LEU A 828 -33.62 -23.42 -5.03
C LEU A 828 -33.22 -22.43 -3.94
N GLY A 829 -33.30 -21.12 -4.23
CA GLY A 829 -32.90 -20.08 -3.29
C GLY A 829 -33.00 -18.66 -3.82
N THR A 830 -32.59 -17.69 -2.99
CA THR A 830 -32.35 -16.29 -3.38
C THR A 830 -30.89 -15.98 -3.65
N SER A 831 -29.95 -16.90 -3.33
CA SER A 831 -28.55 -16.64 -3.67
C SER A 831 -28.36 -16.57 -5.18
N ARG A 832 -27.52 -15.62 -5.58
CA ARG A 832 -27.00 -15.48 -6.95
C ARG A 832 -25.57 -16.01 -7.06
N HIS A 833 -24.98 -16.45 -5.94
CA HIS A 833 -23.59 -16.87 -5.84
C HIS A 833 -23.43 -18.10 -4.94
N ILE A 834 -22.46 -18.94 -5.31
CA ILE A 834 -21.71 -19.80 -4.40
C ILE A 834 -20.25 -19.34 -4.45
N TYR A 835 -19.37 -19.98 -3.72
CA TYR A 835 -17.97 -19.58 -3.61
C TYR A 835 -17.06 -20.79 -3.78
N ALA A 836 -15.84 -20.55 -4.27
CA ALA A 836 -14.80 -21.56 -4.30
C ALA A 836 -13.43 -21.00 -3.88
N GLN A 837 -12.56 -21.88 -3.40
CA GLN A 837 -11.17 -21.58 -3.06
C GLN A 837 -10.32 -22.85 -3.17
N VAL A 838 -9.03 -22.72 -3.45
CA VAL A 838 -8.07 -23.83 -3.36
C VAL A 838 -7.45 -23.82 -1.95
N VAL A 839 -7.39 -24.98 -1.31
CA VAL A 839 -6.77 -25.19 0.01
C VAL A 839 -5.56 -26.09 -0.14
N ASP A 840 -4.44 -25.73 0.50
CA ASP A 840 -3.35 -26.66 0.74
C ASP A 840 -3.58 -27.34 2.09
N LYS A 841 -3.87 -28.65 2.08
CA LYS A 841 -4.13 -29.41 3.31
C LYS A 841 -2.88 -29.70 4.13
N SER A 842 -1.68 -29.51 3.57
CA SER A 842 -0.42 -29.73 4.29
C SER A 842 -0.10 -28.58 5.25
N THR A 843 -0.43 -27.34 4.86
CA THR A 843 -0.37 -26.13 5.71
C THR A 843 -1.69 -25.88 6.45
N GLY A 844 -2.81 -26.30 5.87
CA GLY A 844 -4.16 -25.98 6.35
C GLY A 844 -4.65 -24.59 5.90
N LEU A 845 -3.98 -23.97 4.92
CA LEU A 845 -4.26 -22.61 4.46
C LEU A 845 -5.01 -22.58 3.12
N VAL A 846 -5.73 -21.49 2.87
CA VAL A 846 -6.26 -21.17 1.54
C VAL A 846 -5.14 -20.61 0.68
N VAL A 847 -4.95 -21.11 -0.54
CA VAL A 847 -3.93 -20.60 -1.47
C VAL A 847 -4.24 -19.14 -1.80
N GLY A 848 -3.30 -18.24 -1.53
CA GLY A 848 -3.48 -16.80 -1.65
C GLY A 848 -4.44 -16.16 -0.63
N ASN A 849 -5.04 -16.92 0.30
CA ASN A 849 -6.20 -16.47 1.10
C ASN A 849 -7.42 -16.02 0.27
N ILE A 850 -7.45 -16.30 -1.03
CA ILE A 850 -8.44 -15.76 -1.98
C ILE A 850 -9.70 -16.63 -2.04
N VAL A 851 -10.86 -15.97 -2.12
CA VAL A 851 -12.17 -16.61 -2.36
C VAL A 851 -12.76 -16.11 -3.68
N SER A 852 -13.07 -17.04 -4.58
CA SER A 852 -13.68 -16.77 -5.89
C SER A 852 -15.22 -16.85 -5.83
N PRO A 853 -15.98 -15.80 -6.22
CA PRO A 853 -17.45 -15.83 -6.21
C PRO A 853 -18.03 -16.37 -7.54
N ILE A 854 -18.61 -17.57 -7.49
CA ILE A 854 -19.18 -18.25 -8.66
C ILE A 854 -20.66 -17.88 -8.84
N PRO A 855 -21.09 -17.32 -9.98
CA PRO A 855 -22.48 -16.95 -10.23
C PRO A 855 -23.36 -18.19 -10.47
N VAL A 856 -24.54 -18.24 -9.82
CA VAL A 856 -25.49 -19.36 -9.91
C VAL A 856 -26.94 -18.92 -10.07
N THR A 857 -27.76 -19.77 -10.70
CA THR A 857 -29.21 -19.56 -10.85
C THR A 857 -30.00 -20.67 -10.16
N LEU A 858 -30.47 -20.40 -8.94
CA LEU A 858 -31.16 -21.39 -8.08
C LEU A 858 -32.68 -21.44 -8.36
N ASN A 859 -33.05 -21.89 -9.56
CA ASN A 859 -34.43 -21.87 -10.09
C ASN A 859 -35.19 -23.22 -10.05
N GLY A 860 -34.61 -24.27 -9.46
CA GLY A 860 -35.18 -25.61 -9.37
C GLY A 860 -34.99 -26.48 -10.62
N ARG A 861 -33.99 -26.16 -11.45
CA ARG A 861 -33.59 -26.94 -12.63
C ARG A 861 -32.09 -27.21 -12.59
N ASP A 862 -31.66 -28.16 -13.41
CA ASP A 862 -30.27 -28.46 -13.68
C ASP A 862 -29.65 -27.32 -14.49
N GLN A 863 -28.45 -26.90 -14.12
CA GLN A 863 -27.69 -25.79 -14.67
C GLN A 863 -26.21 -26.19 -14.76
N THR A 864 -25.46 -25.51 -15.63
CA THR A 864 -24.00 -25.58 -15.69
C THR A 864 -23.44 -24.17 -15.51
N VAL A 865 -22.33 -24.03 -14.80
CA VAL A 865 -21.48 -22.84 -14.84
C VAL A 865 -20.05 -23.26 -15.17
N GLU A 866 -19.42 -22.51 -16.05
CA GLU A 866 -18.06 -22.67 -16.55
C GLU A 866 -17.37 -21.33 -16.23
N ILE A 867 -16.30 -21.38 -15.45
CA ILE A 867 -15.69 -20.18 -14.86
C ILE A 867 -14.22 -20.42 -14.49
N ASP A 868 -13.41 -19.41 -14.77
CA ASP A 868 -12.05 -19.29 -14.27
C ASP A 868 -12.09 -18.72 -12.84
N LEU A 869 -11.42 -19.38 -11.89
CA LEU A 869 -11.24 -18.84 -10.54
C LEU A 869 -10.16 -17.74 -10.54
N GLU A 870 -10.02 -17.02 -9.43
CA GLU A 870 -8.95 -16.03 -9.28
C GLU A 870 -7.56 -16.70 -9.44
N ASP A 871 -6.61 -16.09 -10.15
CA ASP A 871 -5.31 -16.71 -10.44
C ASP A 871 -4.52 -17.08 -9.16
N ILE A 872 -3.72 -18.15 -9.26
CA ILE A 872 -2.77 -18.57 -8.23
C ILE A 872 -1.35 -18.73 -8.80
N ALA A 873 -0.35 -18.76 -7.90
CA ALA A 873 1.01 -19.19 -8.19
C ALA A 873 1.41 -20.24 -7.16
N TYR A 874 1.69 -21.47 -7.60
CA TYR A 874 1.98 -22.60 -6.72
C TYR A 874 2.80 -23.69 -7.43
N THR A 875 3.87 -24.17 -6.80
CA THR A 875 4.71 -25.26 -7.32
C THR A 875 4.21 -26.60 -6.79
N MET A 876 3.51 -27.35 -7.63
CA MET A 876 2.98 -28.68 -7.30
C MET A 876 4.02 -29.79 -7.50
N THR A 877 3.95 -30.79 -6.62
CA THR A 877 4.74 -32.03 -6.68
C THR A 877 3.80 -33.25 -6.71
N PRO A 878 4.30 -34.49 -6.95
CA PRO A 878 3.49 -35.71 -6.81
C PRO A 878 2.96 -35.95 -5.38
N HIS A 879 3.38 -35.15 -4.40
CA HIS A 879 3.04 -35.24 -2.98
C HIS A 879 2.31 -34.00 -2.45
N SER A 880 1.97 -33.02 -3.29
CA SER A 880 1.14 -31.88 -2.88
C SER A 880 -0.26 -32.34 -2.46
N GLU A 881 -0.88 -31.63 -1.52
CA GLU A 881 -2.20 -32.01 -0.97
C GLU A 881 -3.25 -30.90 -1.21
N LEU A 882 -3.39 -30.47 -2.47
CA LEU A 882 -4.37 -29.44 -2.83
C LEU A 882 -5.81 -29.99 -2.88
N GLU A 883 -6.75 -29.21 -2.36
CA GLU A 883 -8.20 -29.48 -2.36
C GLU A 883 -8.94 -28.26 -2.93
N LEU A 884 -9.79 -28.45 -3.93
CA LEU A 884 -10.80 -27.45 -4.29
C LEU A 884 -11.98 -27.55 -3.32
N GLN A 885 -12.32 -26.45 -2.67
CA GLN A 885 -13.50 -26.33 -1.83
C GLN A 885 -14.55 -25.47 -2.51
N ILE A 886 -15.78 -25.98 -2.66
CA ILE A 886 -16.96 -25.22 -3.12
C ILE A 886 -17.95 -25.10 -1.97
N PHE A 887 -18.37 -23.89 -1.61
CA PHE A 887 -19.14 -23.60 -0.39
C PHE A 887 -20.12 -22.43 -0.57
N THR A 888 -21.00 -22.22 0.42
CA THR A 888 -22.22 -21.40 0.26
C THR A 888 -22.21 -20.04 0.95
N THR A 889 -21.19 -19.72 1.74
CA THR A 889 -20.99 -18.37 2.32
C THR A 889 -19.51 -18.00 2.41
N ALA A 890 -19.19 -16.73 2.18
CA ALA A 890 -17.85 -16.19 2.34
C ALA A 890 -17.92 -14.88 3.12
N THR A 891 -17.08 -14.70 4.13
CA THR A 891 -17.01 -13.45 4.89
C THR A 891 -16.59 -12.25 4.02
N PRO A 892 -15.61 -12.34 3.10
CA PRO A 892 -15.26 -11.25 2.18
C PRO A 892 -16.42 -10.71 1.33
N PHE A 893 -17.41 -11.57 1.05
CA PHE A 893 -18.60 -11.29 0.25
C PHE A 893 -19.90 -11.42 1.07
N LEU A 894 -19.84 -11.15 2.38
CA LEU A 894 -20.96 -11.43 3.29
C LEU A 894 -22.26 -10.76 2.82
N ASN A 895 -23.26 -11.60 2.54
CA ASN A 895 -24.62 -11.22 2.21
C ASN A 895 -25.59 -11.92 3.18
N LEU A 896 -26.45 -11.15 3.84
CA LEU A 896 -27.43 -11.64 4.82
C LEU A 896 -28.81 -11.98 4.20
N THR A 897 -29.00 -11.72 2.91
CA THR A 897 -30.28 -11.96 2.19
C THR A 897 -30.31 -13.27 1.38
N GLN A 898 -29.16 -13.92 1.23
CA GLN A 898 -29.05 -15.22 0.56
C GLN A 898 -29.63 -16.33 1.43
N PHE A 899 -30.48 -17.18 0.85
CA PHE A 899 -30.93 -18.42 1.45
C PHE A 899 -31.24 -19.46 0.38
N GLY A 900 -31.32 -20.73 0.77
CA GLY A 900 -31.74 -21.82 -0.12
C GLY A 900 -30.92 -23.09 0.06
N PHE A 901 -30.77 -23.84 -1.03
CA PHE A 901 -29.82 -24.92 -1.15
C PHE A 901 -29.31 -25.03 -2.58
N VAL A 902 -28.11 -25.59 -2.74
CA VAL A 902 -27.53 -26.03 -4.01
C VAL A 902 -27.18 -27.51 -3.90
N HIS A 903 -27.46 -28.29 -4.93
CA HIS A 903 -26.91 -29.63 -5.14
C HIS A 903 -25.84 -29.51 -6.21
N ILE A 904 -24.61 -29.90 -5.88
CA ILE A 904 -23.51 -29.98 -6.84
C ILE A 904 -23.49 -31.43 -7.34
N ASP A 905 -23.85 -31.62 -8.60
CA ASP A 905 -23.97 -32.93 -9.26
C ASP A 905 -22.59 -33.45 -9.68
N SER A 906 -21.82 -32.62 -10.39
CA SER A 906 -20.44 -32.91 -10.78
C SER A 906 -19.60 -31.64 -10.90
N VAL A 907 -18.29 -31.81 -10.81
CA VAL A 907 -17.28 -30.76 -11.01
C VAL A 907 -16.13 -31.33 -11.85
N GLU A 908 -15.69 -30.55 -12.83
CA GLU A 908 -14.42 -30.73 -13.54
C GLU A 908 -13.50 -29.55 -13.22
N VAL A 909 -12.22 -29.82 -12.96
CA VAL A 909 -11.20 -28.82 -12.61
C VAL A 909 -9.94 -29.05 -13.43
N SER A 910 -9.45 -28.02 -14.12
CA SER A 910 -8.14 -28.03 -14.78
C SER A 910 -7.26 -26.91 -14.23
N LEU A 911 -5.97 -27.21 -14.07
CA LEU A 911 -4.96 -26.26 -13.59
C LEU A 911 -4.03 -25.88 -14.75
N PRO A 912 -3.83 -24.59 -15.05
CA PRO A 912 -2.85 -24.15 -16.04
C PRO A 912 -1.44 -24.41 -15.50
N THR A 913 -0.55 -25.01 -16.30
CA THR A 913 0.86 -25.16 -15.93
C THR A 913 1.78 -24.48 -16.92
N THR A 914 2.99 -24.13 -16.46
CA THR A 914 4.05 -23.60 -17.32
C THR A 914 5.38 -24.33 -17.17
N SER A 915 6.05 -24.53 -18.31
CA SER A 915 7.46 -24.91 -18.44
C SER A 915 8.37 -23.73 -18.80
N LYS A 916 7.87 -22.49 -18.82
CA LYS A 916 8.64 -21.28 -19.13
C LYS A 916 9.29 -20.61 -17.91
N GLY A 917 8.96 -21.07 -16.70
CA GLY A 917 9.56 -20.59 -15.46
C GLY A 917 10.93 -21.23 -15.19
N SER A 918 11.88 -20.41 -14.77
CA SER A 918 13.20 -20.81 -14.28
C SER A 918 13.35 -20.43 -12.81
N ASN A 919 13.51 -21.40 -11.91
CA ASN A 919 13.65 -21.16 -10.46
C ASN A 919 15.04 -20.55 -10.16
N GLN A 920 15.06 -19.45 -9.41
CA GLN A 920 16.26 -18.73 -8.96
C GLN A 920 16.64 -19.04 -7.50
N GLY A 921 15.84 -19.87 -6.82
CA GLY A 921 15.86 -20.04 -5.37
C GLY A 921 15.09 -18.93 -4.64
N PRO A 922 15.14 -18.90 -3.30
CA PRO A 922 14.36 -17.98 -2.50
C PRO A 922 14.86 -16.56 -2.64
N ASN A 923 13.93 -15.59 -2.55
CA ASN A 923 14.32 -14.18 -2.56
C ASN A 923 15.29 -13.87 -1.39
N PRO A 924 16.38 -13.10 -1.64
CA PRO A 924 17.36 -12.81 -0.62
C PRO A 924 16.73 -11.92 0.46
N LEU A 925 16.66 -12.46 1.68
CA LEU A 925 16.32 -11.71 2.90
C LEU A 925 17.10 -10.38 2.98
N PRO A 926 16.52 -9.32 3.59
CA PRO A 926 17.30 -8.15 3.92
C PRO A 926 18.48 -8.57 4.81
N ILE A 927 19.69 -8.10 4.46
CA ILE A 927 20.86 -8.29 5.31
C ILE A 927 20.59 -7.50 6.59
N ALA A 928 20.53 -8.18 7.74
CA ALA A 928 20.55 -7.50 9.03
C ALA A 928 21.93 -6.84 9.22
N VAL A 929 21.92 -5.52 9.40
CA VAL A 929 23.10 -4.64 9.52
C VAL A 929 23.45 -4.42 10.99
#